data_AF-K2AA86-F1
#
_entry.id   AF-K2AA86-F1
#
_cell.length_a   1.000
_cell.length_b   1.000
_cell.length_c   1.000
_cell.angle_alpha   90.00
_cell.angle_beta   90.00
_cell.angle_gamma   90.00
#
_symmetry.space_group_name_H-M   'P 1'
#
loop_
_entity.id
_entity.type
_entity.pdbx_description
1 polymer ?
#
loop_
_entity_poly.entity_id
_entity_poly.type
_entity_poly.pdbx_seq_one_letter_code
_entity_poly.pdbx_strand_id
1 'polypeptide(L)'
;MKSNIAKSISFLKKNKIALMLTAIILIGAYLRLSDFSNLARFNADQVRDAKVVDAMFEGQFPLLGPKAGGTTFKLGPAFYYLEFASGLVFGNSPEGIAVIVPILSVASIFILFLLLRFYFSANISLLLVFLYSTSYYAIRYTRFAWNPNAIPFFLFTFFWAILRILETEKNKRLKWNISLGVIMGISMQLHTTLLVLMPAIFLGAQLHTFLKEKEIRVRNFLLTIFIIILLHIPFFAYDIQNDGENMKSFFTGALTKTEKNSSTINNALLDGQFFIQGSAYVLSGQEPEKNWLRPFKLMSSRNIPEIILFISGIAFFLSGTLLLITKVKQLKDSKRGKLLGLTALMTIFSFILFFPIANELNLRFFMVIIFLPFIFFGLIAEFVLEKIKNKKSVWAVLILLALLLSALNIYSYHKTYDLDNYQAKESVYGGISLGEARKIQGFITKGIAGNPSAKGYYLEKFEFERSIKYFNEKDGLEIKEFKNEIFSDEILFVIIKKTELETYHYPSSRFDLIDKDTFSRFTVLALKARDIGTEDSCRIGFITDIHASYSKSSENFIRKESSLPLEAFAEKMNKQFKPDFVVQGGDMIDGREKSKDTARLVLDSTIRYFSKIDSPTLHVMGNHETRSGGVTLKQWLDMTGNTSTYYARDCKDTKIIILDGTDTTKDDYYALSEKQMDWLGQILESSRGMKKIVFLHEPLITRAEMSSDLKFEKEFDPIQSAKIKKLFENNGVSMIISGHNEFLYRKNENNLIHQALPGIFKSKDEKISWYHSFYEITTTEGSPVKMYYKKNTNEKTYQTLAIPSEDFDKIIK
;
A
#
# COMPACT_ATOMS: atom_id res chain seq x y z
N MET A 1 37.55 55.93 9.68
CA MET A 1 36.24 55.32 10.05
C MET A 1 35.03 55.95 9.35
N LYS A 2 34.78 57.28 9.47
CA LYS A 2 33.61 57.96 8.83
C LYS A 2 33.55 57.83 7.30
N SER A 3 34.69 57.86 6.60
CA SER A 3 34.78 57.69 5.13
C SER A 3 34.34 56.29 4.65
N ASN A 4 34.73 55.23 5.38
CA ASN A 4 34.33 53.86 5.05
C ASN A 4 32.84 53.63 5.31
N ILE A 5 32.28 54.21 6.40
CA ILE A 5 30.85 54.15 6.70
C ILE A 5 30.03 54.87 5.60
N ALA A 6 30.47 56.06 5.15
CA ALA A 6 29.81 56.79 4.07
C ALA A 6 29.85 56.03 2.73
N LYS A 7 30.98 55.40 2.40
CA LYS A 7 31.10 54.53 1.22
C LYS A 7 30.18 53.31 1.32
N SER A 8 30.11 52.64 2.48
CA SER A 8 29.19 51.52 2.70
C SER A 8 27.72 51.94 2.60
N ILE A 9 27.32 53.09 3.19
CA ILE A 9 25.95 53.62 3.07
C ILE A 9 25.62 53.96 1.61
N SER A 10 26.56 54.55 0.87
CA SER A 10 26.40 54.84 -0.56
C SER A 10 26.23 53.57 -1.40
N PHE A 11 27.06 52.55 -1.15
CA PHE A 11 26.97 51.24 -1.80
C PHE A 11 25.61 50.57 -1.52
N LEU A 12 25.16 50.56 -0.26
CA LEU A 12 23.87 50.01 0.14
C LEU A 12 22.69 50.71 -0.55
N LYS A 13 22.73 52.05 -0.66
CA LYS A 13 21.69 52.82 -1.36
C LYS A 13 21.67 52.50 -2.85
N LYS A 14 22.84 52.40 -3.50
CA LYS A 14 22.96 52.10 -4.93
C LYS A 14 22.48 50.68 -5.28
N ASN A 15 22.77 49.70 -4.43
CA ASN A 15 22.53 48.28 -4.70
C ASN A 15 21.33 47.69 -3.94
N LYS A 16 20.47 48.51 -3.34
CA LYS A 16 19.37 48.09 -2.47
C LYS A 16 18.53 46.95 -3.05
N ILE A 17 18.12 47.05 -4.32
CA ILE A 17 17.27 46.02 -4.97
C ILE A 17 18.00 44.69 -5.07
N ALA A 18 19.27 44.70 -5.48
CA ALA A 18 20.07 43.49 -5.62
C ALA A 18 20.33 42.82 -4.27
N LEU A 19 20.60 43.61 -3.22
CA LEU A 19 20.78 43.11 -1.86
C LEU A 19 19.49 42.49 -1.30
N MET A 20 18.34 43.15 -1.49
CA MET A 20 17.05 42.59 -1.08
C MET A 20 16.72 41.30 -1.84
N LEU A 21 16.95 41.27 -3.16
CA LEU A 21 16.74 40.06 -3.96
C LEU A 21 17.65 38.92 -3.50
N THR A 22 18.92 39.22 -3.21
CA THR A 22 19.88 38.23 -2.69
C THR A 22 19.40 37.67 -1.35
N ALA A 23 18.96 38.52 -0.42
CA ALA A 23 18.41 38.08 0.85
C ALA A 23 17.18 37.17 0.66
N ILE A 24 16.26 37.53 -0.25
CA ILE A 24 15.09 36.72 -0.57
C ILE A 24 15.49 35.35 -1.15
N ILE A 25 16.48 35.31 -2.04
CA ILE A 25 17.00 34.06 -2.61
C ILE A 25 17.62 33.19 -1.50
N LEU A 26 18.40 33.78 -0.58
CA LEU A 26 18.99 33.04 0.54
C LEU A 26 17.93 32.47 1.50
N ILE A 27 16.86 33.23 1.80
CA ILE A 27 15.72 32.74 2.57
C ILE A 27 15.06 31.56 1.84
N GLY A 28 14.77 31.72 0.55
CA GLY A 28 14.15 30.67 -0.26
C GLY A 28 15.03 29.42 -0.39
N ALA A 29 16.35 29.60 -0.47
CA ALA A 29 17.34 28.52 -0.48
C ALA A 29 17.38 27.78 0.85
N TYR A 30 17.44 28.50 1.97
CA TYR A 30 17.39 27.90 3.30
C TYR A 30 16.13 27.04 3.45
N LEU A 31 14.94 27.54 3.13
CA LEU A 31 13.68 26.79 3.27
C LEU A 31 13.61 25.52 2.40
N ARG A 32 14.33 25.47 1.27
CA ARG A 32 14.33 24.33 0.34
C ARG A 32 15.46 23.32 0.57
N LEU A 33 16.62 23.79 1.03
CA LEU A 33 17.86 22.99 1.12
C LEU A 33 18.23 22.62 2.56
N SER A 34 17.75 23.36 3.57
CA SER A 34 18.05 23.04 4.98
C SER A 34 17.64 21.61 5.29
N ASP A 35 18.57 20.84 5.85
CA ASP A 35 18.38 19.43 6.25
C ASP A 35 17.74 18.54 5.16
N PHE A 36 18.02 18.83 3.88
CA PHE A 36 17.43 18.10 2.76
C PHE A 36 17.79 16.61 2.76
N SER A 37 19.01 16.25 3.16
CA SER A 37 19.48 14.86 3.23
C SER A 37 18.68 14.00 4.22
N ASN A 38 18.11 14.60 5.26
CA ASN A 38 17.27 13.89 6.23
C ASN A 38 15.79 14.03 5.90
N LEU A 39 15.33 15.23 5.54
CA LEU A 39 13.90 15.53 5.41
C LEU A 39 13.34 15.28 4.00
N ALA A 40 14.16 14.99 3.00
CA ALA A 40 13.66 14.68 1.67
C ALA A 40 12.81 13.40 1.71
N ARG A 41 11.63 13.47 1.07
CA ARG A 41 10.71 12.33 1.01
C ARG A 41 11.26 11.25 0.10
N PHE A 42 11.22 10.00 0.53
CA PHE A 42 11.75 8.87 -0.22
C PHE A 42 10.74 7.73 -0.28
N ASN A 43 9.73 7.87 -1.14
CA ASN A 43 8.67 6.87 -1.32
C ASN A 43 8.93 6.02 -2.57
N ALA A 44 7.98 5.16 -2.94
CA ALA A 44 8.06 4.26 -4.09
C ALA A 44 8.46 4.93 -5.42
N ASP A 45 8.01 6.16 -5.69
CA ASP A 45 8.41 6.91 -6.88
C ASP A 45 9.90 7.28 -6.84
N GLN A 46 10.38 7.82 -5.70
CA GLN A 46 11.79 8.20 -5.54
C GLN A 46 12.71 6.97 -5.53
N VAL A 47 12.25 5.84 -4.99
CA VAL A 47 12.96 4.55 -5.05
C VAL A 47 13.08 4.06 -6.49
N ARG A 48 12.00 4.14 -7.28
CA ARG A 48 12.04 3.80 -8.72
C ARG A 48 13.07 4.67 -9.43
N ASP A 49 13.00 5.98 -9.22
CA ASP A 49 13.86 6.96 -9.90
C ASP A 49 15.33 6.73 -9.52
N ALA A 50 15.62 6.48 -8.23
CA ALA A 50 16.96 6.13 -7.75
C ALA A 50 17.50 4.85 -8.39
N LYS A 51 16.69 3.78 -8.49
CA LYS A 51 17.10 2.53 -9.16
C LYS A 51 17.39 2.71 -10.65
N VAL A 52 16.64 3.57 -11.34
CA VAL A 52 16.92 3.91 -12.74
C VAL A 52 18.25 4.64 -12.86
N VAL A 53 18.51 5.62 -11.99
CA VAL A 53 19.77 6.37 -12.00
C VAL A 53 20.95 5.49 -11.61
N ASP A 54 20.79 4.55 -10.68
CA ASP A 54 21.80 3.54 -10.36
C ASP A 54 22.19 2.72 -11.59
N ALA A 55 21.21 2.23 -12.35
CA ALA A 55 21.47 1.50 -13.60
C ALA A 55 22.18 2.39 -14.64
N MET A 56 21.92 3.71 -14.65
CA MET A 56 22.64 4.65 -15.52
C MET A 56 24.12 4.79 -15.13
N PHE A 57 24.45 4.74 -13.83
CA PHE A 57 25.85 4.67 -13.37
C PHE A 57 26.55 3.37 -13.80
N GLU A 58 25.78 2.31 -14.05
CA GLU A 58 26.25 1.05 -14.63
C GLU A 58 26.25 1.06 -16.19
N GLY A 59 25.91 2.19 -16.81
CA GLY A 59 25.91 2.37 -18.27
C GLY A 59 24.58 2.10 -18.96
N GLN A 60 23.50 1.81 -18.22
CA GLN A 60 22.18 1.52 -18.77
C GLN A 60 21.31 2.78 -18.84
N PHE A 61 21.30 3.45 -19.99
CA PHE A 61 20.52 4.68 -20.18
C PHE A 61 19.09 4.39 -20.63
N PRO A 62 18.05 4.86 -19.90
CA PRO A 62 16.67 4.65 -20.31
C PRO A 62 16.31 5.50 -21.52
N LEU A 63 15.51 4.94 -22.42
CA LEU A 63 14.93 5.67 -23.56
C LEU A 63 13.64 6.41 -23.20
N LEU A 64 12.99 6.03 -22.10
CA LEU A 64 11.74 6.60 -21.61
C LEU A 64 11.88 7.07 -20.15
N GLY A 65 11.08 8.06 -19.81
CA GLY A 65 10.96 8.67 -18.48
C GLY A 65 9.87 8.04 -17.61
N PRO A 66 9.49 8.76 -16.53
CA PRO A 66 8.41 8.34 -15.64
C PRO A 66 7.06 8.18 -16.35
N LYS A 67 6.26 7.25 -15.81
CA LYS A 67 4.90 6.94 -16.28
C LYS A 67 3.93 8.08 -15.95
N ALA A 68 3.07 8.44 -16.90
CA ALA A 68 1.99 9.38 -16.68
C ALA A 68 0.84 8.73 -15.89
N GLY A 69 0.41 9.39 -14.82
CA GLY A 69 -0.57 8.85 -13.86
C GLY A 69 -1.89 8.41 -14.51
N GLY A 70 -2.33 7.19 -14.19
CA GLY A 70 -3.58 6.60 -14.68
C GLY A 70 -3.56 6.17 -16.15
N THR A 71 -2.39 6.07 -16.78
CA THR A 71 -2.22 5.63 -18.19
C THR A 71 -1.04 4.67 -18.31
N THR A 72 -0.84 3.99 -19.43
CA THR A 72 0.40 3.23 -19.72
C THR A 72 1.52 4.09 -20.31
N PHE A 73 1.20 5.30 -20.76
CA PHE A 73 2.13 6.23 -21.39
C PHE A 73 3.29 6.62 -20.47
N LYS A 74 4.50 6.66 -21.01
CA LYS A 74 5.72 7.16 -20.36
C LYS A 74 6.22 8.41 -21.09
N LEU A 75 6.71 9.37 -20.31
CA LEU A 75 7.32 10.60 -20.84
C LEU A 75 8.71 10.32 -21.43
N GLY A 76 9.39 11.34 -21.96
CA GLY A 76 10.81 11.22 -22.34
C GLY A 76 11.75 11.19 -21.12
N PRO A 77 13.00 10.74 -21.27
CA PRO A 77 13.89 10.42 -20.15
C PRO A 77 14.59 11.62 -19.51
N ALA A 78 14.30 12.87 -19.94
CA ALA A 78 15.02 14.05 -19.47
C ALA A 78 15.04 14.23 -17.95
N PHE A 79 14.00 13.80 -17.22
CA PHE A 79 14.01 13.87 -15.75
C PHE A 79 15.10 12.98 -15.13
N TYR A 80 15.22 11.72 -15.59
CA TYR A 80 16.29 10.83 -15.14
C TYR A 80 17.67 11.35 -15.52
N TYR A 81 17.80 12.01 -16.67
CA TYR A 81 19.07 12.61 -17.09
C TYR A 81 19.46 13.81 -16.21
N LEU A 82 18.48 14.59 -15.73
CA LEU A 82 18.72 15.65 -14.75
C LEU A 82 19.16 15.07 -13.39
N GLU A 83 18.52 13.99 -12.94
CA GLU A 83 18.90 13.31 -11.69
C GLU A 83 20.27 12.65 -11.79
N PHE A 84 20.59 12.01 -12.90
CA PHE A 84 21.92 11.46 -13.17
C PHE A 84 22.99 12.55 -13.20
N ALA A 85 22.74 13.67 -13.89
CA ALA A 85 23.64 14.82 -13.88
C ALA A 85 23.83 15.40 -12.46
N SER A 86 22.78 15.38 -11.64
CA SER A 86 22.87 15.72 -10.22
C SER A 86 23.76 14.74 -9.46
N GLY A 87 23.58 13.44 -9.67
CA GLY A 87 24.38 12.39 -9.04
C GLY A 87 25.86 12.47 -9.41
N LEU A 88 26.21 12.89 -10.63
CA LEU A 88 27.60 13.12 -11.04
C LEU A 88 28.29 14.24 -10.24
N VAL A 89 27.53 15.24 -9.79
CA VAL A 89 28.07 16.41 -9.08
C VAL A 89 27.97 16.25 -7.56
N PHE A 90 26.87 15.68 -7.06
CA PHE A 90 26.53 15.60 -5.64
C PHE A 90 26.61 14.19 -5.05
N GLY A 91 26.97 13.18 -5.86
CA GLY A 91 27.13 11.79 -5.47
C GLY A 91 25.95 10.89 -5.87
N ASN A 92 26.23 9.61 -6.15
CA ASN A 92 25.21 8.61 -6.44
C ASN A 92 24.50 8.13 -5.14
N SER A 93 23.70 9.01 -4.56
CA SER A 93 22.85 8.75 -3.40
C SER A 93 21.46 9.34 -3.63
N PRO A 94 20.41 8.86 -2.95
CA PRO A 94 19.05 9.40 -3.11
C PRO A 94 18.94 10.92 -2.97
N GLU A 95 19.65 11.53 -2.02
CA GLU A 95 19.72 12.98 -1.87
C GLU A 95 20.57 13.65 -2.94
N GLY A 96 21.68 13.04 -3.35
CA GLY A 96 22.59 13.58 -4.37
C GLY A 96 21.93 13.66 -5.74
N ILE A 97 21.14 12.65 -6.12
CA ILE A 97 20.37 12.67 -7.36
C ILE A 97 19.17 13.63 -7.28
N ALA A 98 18.57 13.79 -6.09
CA ALA A 98 17.36 14.59 -5.91
C ALA A 98 17.60 16.10 -5.75
N VAL A 99 18.79 16.53 -5.30
CA VAL A 99 19.08 17.93 -4.92
C VAL A 99 18.99 18.92 -6.09
N ILE A 100 19.06 18.45 -7.34
CA ILE A 100 18.83 19.32 -8.51
C ILE A 100 17.46 20.00 -8.49
N VAL A 101 16.43 19.33 -7.95
CA VAL A 101 15.07 19.87 -7.88
C VAL A 101 14.98 21.13 -7.01
N PRO A 102 15.41 21.12 -5.73
CA PRO A 102 15.45 22.34 -4.93
C PRO A 102 16.42 23.39 -5.48
N ILE A 103 17.54 23.02 -6.10
CA ILE A 103 18.46 23.98 -6.76
C ILE A 103 17.74 24.74 -7.88
N LEU A 104 17.05 24.03 -8.78
CA LEU A 104 16.25 24.64 -9.84
C LEU A 104 15.14 25.52 -9.26
N SER A 105 14.55 25.12 -8.14
CA SER A 105 13.56 25.94 -7.43
C SER A 105 14.15 27.23 -6.84
N VAL A 106 15.38 27.20 -6.33
CA VAL A 106 16.05 28.43 -5.88
C VAL A 106 16.35 29.35 -7.07
N ALA A 107 16.79 28.78 -8.20
CA ALA A 107 17.01 29.54 -9.42
C ALA A 107 15.71 30.17 -9.96
N SER A 108 14.57 29.49 -9.82
CA SER A 108 13.27 30.01 -10.27
C SER A 108 12.85 31.30 -9.53
N ILE A 109 13.29 31.51 -8.28
CA ILE A 109 13.05 32.75 -7.52
C ILE A 109 13.62 33.96 -8.28
N PHE A 110 14.86 33.84 -8.75
CA PHE A 110 15.52 34.89 -9.54
C PHE A 110 14.85 35.10 -10.90
N ILE A 111 14.50 34.01 -11.59
CA ILE A 111 13.87 34.09 -12.91
C ILE A 111 12.47 34.70 -12.79
N LEU A 112 11.72 34.40 -11.73
CA LEU A 112 10.43 35.03 -11.44
C LEU A 112 10.59 36.53 -11.22
N PHE A 113 11.64 36.98 -10.51
CA PHE A 113 11.93 38.41 -10.40
C PHE A 113 12.12 39.04 -11.78
N LEU A 114 12.96 38.45 -12.64
CA LEU A 114 13.17 38.95 -14.01
C LEU A 114 11.88 38.99 -14.83
N LEU A 115 11.03 37.97 -14.69
CA LEU A 115 9.74 37.87 -15.36
C LEU A 115 8.79 39.00 -14.91
N LEU A 116 8.65 39.20 -13.60
CA LEU A 116 7.76 40.22 -13.05
C LEU A 116 8.20 41.64 -13.42
N ARG A 117 9.50 41.87 -13.67
CA ARG A 117 10.04 43.17 -14.12
C ARG A 117 9.61 43.56 -15.54
N PHE A 118 8.97 42.68 -16.31
CA PHE A 118 8.32 43.09 -17.57
C PHE A 118 7.10 43.98 -17.34
N TYR A 119 6.44 43.87 -16.18
CA TYR A 119 5.23 44.60 -15.86
C TYR A 119 5.34 45.45 -14.59
N PHE A 120 5.76 44.86 -13.48
CA PHE A 120 5.74 45.49 -12.16
C PHE A 120 6.98 46.32 -11.87
N SER A 121 6.87 47.31 -11.00
CA SER A 121 8.02 48.04 -10.44
C SER A 121 8.93 47.10 -9.63
N ALA A 122 10.20 47.47 -9.45
CA ALA A 122 11.14 46.62 -8.70
C ALA A 122 10.68 46.31 -7.27
N ASN A 123 10.03 47.25 -6.60
CA ASN A 123 9.51 47.06 -5.24
C ASN A 123 8.36 46.04 -5.21
N ILE A 124 7.41 46.13 -6.16
CA ILE A 124 6.32 45.14 -6.26
C ILE A 124 6.91 43.78 -6.63
N SER A 125 7.86 43.71 -7.57
CA SER A 125 8.53 42.45 -7.93
C SER A 125 9.25 41.82 -6.73
N LEU A 126 9.95 42.59 -5.90
CA LEU A 126 10.58 42.09 -4.68
C LEU A 126 9.54 41.54 -3.68
N LEU A 127 8.42 42.24 -3.48
CA LEU A 127 7.32 41.78 -2.62
C LEU A 127 6.75 40.45 -3.08
N LEU A 128 6.50 40.30 -4.39
CA LEU A 128 5.93 39.09 -4.97
C LEU A 128 6.89 37.90 -4.94
N VAL A 129 8.18 38.14 -5.20
CA VAL A 129 9.21 37.09 -5.16
C VAL A 129 9.50 36.69 -3.71
N PHE A 130 9.39 37.61 -2.75
CA PHE A 130 9.40 37.26 -1.33
C PHE A 130 8.28 36.28 -0.99
N LEU A 131 7.03 36.58 -1.38
CA LEU A 131 5.90 35.66 -1.20
C LEU A 131 6.13 34.29 -1.85
N TYR A 132 6.69 34.24 -3.07
CA TYR A 132 7.03 32.98 -3.73
C TYR A 132 8.15 32.22 -3.01
N SER A 133 9.15 32.94 -2.50
CA SER A 133 10.29 32.34 -1.78
C SER A 133 9.85 31.62 -0.51
N THR A 134 8.84 32.13 0.18
CA THR A 134 8.28 31.57 1.41
C THR A 134 7.04 30.71 1.20
N SER A 135 6.53 30.58 -0.04
CA SER A 135 5.32 29.79 -0.34
C SER A 135 5.52 28.31 0.04
N TYR A 136 4.76 27.82 1.02
CA TYR A 136 4.80 26.44 1.48
C TYR A 136 4.43 25.48 0.36
N TYR A 137 3.46 25.84 -0.51
CA TYR A 137 3.16 25.07 -1.71
C TYR A 137 4.42 24.85 -2.57
N ALA A 138 5.14 25.93 -2.89
CA ALA A 138 6.34 25.85 -3.72
C ALA A 138 7.49 25.09 -3.02
N ILE A 139 7.62 25.24 -1.71
CA ILE A 139 8.65 24.56 -0.90
C ILE A 139 8.35 23.06 -0.80
N ARG A 140 7.12 22.69 -0.43
CA ARG A 140 6.67 21.30 -0.26
C ARG A 140 7.00 20.45 -1.49
N TYR A 141 6.62 20.95 -2.66
CA TYR A 141 6.86 20.27 -3.92
C TYR A 141 8.28 20.48 -4.48
N THR A 142 9.24 20.95 -3.71
CA THR A 142 10.65 20.99 -4.15
C THR A 142 11.61 20.36 -3.16
N ARG A 143 11.08 19.90 -2.02
CA ARG A 143 11.80 19.14 -0.99
C ARG A 143 11.75 17.62 -1.19
N PHE A 144 11.47 17.17 -2.41
CA PHE A 144 11.65 15.78 -2.84
C PHE A 144 11.75 15.73 -4.38
N ALA A 145 12.41 14.71 -4.90
CA ALA A 145 12.51 14.49 -6.34
C ALA A 145 11.21 13.92 -6.90
N TRP A 146 10.63 14.62 -7.88
CA TRP A 146 9.52 14.12 -8.68
C TRP A 146 9.47 14.93 -9.96
N ASN A 147 9.15 14.30 -11.08
CA ASN A 147 9.23 14.93 -12.41
C ASN A 147 8.53 16.30 -12.55
N PRO A 148 7.32 16.56 -12.01
CA PRO A 148 6.72 17.89 -12.09
C PRO A 148 7.37 18.93 -11.17
N ASN A 149 8.15 18.53 -10.17
CA ASN A 149 8.66 19.47 -9.17
C ASN A 149 9.68 20.48 -9.75
N ALA A 150 10.31 20.15 -10.88
CA ALA A 150 11.19 21.06 -11.61
C ALA A 150 10.44 22.09 -12.49
N ILE A 151 9.12 21.93 -12.68
CA ILE A 151 8.31 22.76 -13.58
C ILE A 151 8.47 24.27 -13.34
N PRO A 152 8.47 24.82 -12.12
CA PRO A 152 8.51 26.27 -11.93
C PRO A 152 9.71 26.95 -12.59
N PHE A 153 10.90 26.35 -12.50
CA PHE A 153 12.10 26.86 -13.16
C PHE A 153 11.93 26.92 -14.68
N PHE A 154 11.54 25.80 -15.26
CA PHE A 154 11.39 25.65 -16.70
C PHE A 154 10.25 26.51 -17.25
N LEU A 155 9.14 26.60 -16.53
CA LEU A 155 7.97 27.42 -16.86
C LEU A 155 8.31 28.92 -16.86
N PHE A 156 8.99 29.42 -15.81
CA PHE A 156 9.36 30.84 -15.76
C PHE A 156 10.39 31.19 -16.83
N THR A 157 11.34 30.28 -17.10
CA THR A 157 12.33 30.45 -18.17
C THR A 157 11.67 30.42 -19.55
N PHE A 158 10.68 29.55 -19.75
CA PHE A 158 9.85 29.47 -20.97
C PHE A 158 9.11 30.79 -21.21
N PHE A 159 8.42 31.32 -20.19
CA PHE A 159 7.74 32.62 -20.26
C PHE A 159 8.70 33.74 -20.58
N TRP A 160 9.84 33.76 -19.89
CA TRP A 160 10.87 34.76 -20.10
C TRP A 160 11.43 34.70 -21.52
N ALA A 161 11.75 33.52 -22.05
CA ALA A 161 12.23 33.33 -23.41
C ALA A 161 11.22 33.80 -24.46
N ILE A 162 9.94 33.45 -24.32
CA ILE A 162 8.87 33.95 -25.21
C ILE A 162 8.80 35.47 -25.16
N LEU A 163 8.75 36.07 -23.98
CA LEU A 163 8.70 37.53 -23.85
C LEU A 163 9.94 38.21 -24.43
N ARG A 164 11.13 37.62 -24.28
CA ARG A 164 12.34 38.11 -24.93
C ARG A 164 12.24 38.02 -26.45
N ILE A 165 11.67 36.96 -27.02
CA ILE A 165 11.43 36.87 -28.47
C ILE A 165 10.50 38.01 -28.91
N LEU A 166 9.38 38.21 -28.21
CA LEU A 166 8.39 39.24 -28.56
C LEU A 166 8.88 40.68 -28.39
N GLU A 167 9.91 40.91 -27.57
CA GLU A 167 10.51 42.24 -27.31
C GLU A 167 11.80 42.51 -28.11
N THR A 168 12.47 41.47 -28.59
CA THR A 168 13.76 41.62 -29.26
C THR A 168 13.56 41.87 -30.76
N GLU A 169 14.39 42.73 -31.36
CA GLU A 169 14.46 42.92 -32.80
C GLU A 169 14.64 41.59 -33.54
N LYS A 170 14.00 41.47 -34.72
CA LYS A 170 13.94 40.22 -35.50
C LYS A 170 15.31 39.52 -35.65
N ASN A 171 16.38 40.27 -35.93
CA ASN A 171 17.75 39.77 -36.13
C ASN A 171 18.42 39.18 -34.88
N LYS A 172 18.02 39.62 -33.68
CA LYS A 172 18.66 39.23 -32.43
C LYS A 172 17.88 38.15 -31.68
N ARG A 173 16.80 37.61 -32.27
CA ARG A 173 15.92 36.58 -31.68
C ARG A 173 16.52 35.18 -31.62
N LEU A 174 17.58 34.89 -32.38
CA LEU A 174 18.10 33.52 -32.55
C LEU A 174 18.45 32.86 -31.22
N LYS A 175 19.22 33.53 -30.35
CA LYS A 175 19.59 33.00 -29.03
C LYS A 175 18.40 32.65 -28.14
N TRP A 176 17.31 33.42 -28.25
CA TRP A 176 16.09 33.17 -27.49
C TRP A 176 15.29 32.00 -28.05
N ASN A 177 15.33 31.78 -29.38
CA ASN A 177 14.73 30.60 -30.00
C ASN A 177 15.50 29.32 -29.65
N ILE A 178 16.84 29.38 -29.63
CA ILE A 178 17.68 28.28 -29.15
C ILE A 178 17.36 27.95 -27.68
N SER A 179 17.37 28.97 -26.81
CA SER A 179 16.98 28.81 -25.41
C SER A 179 15.57 28.24 -25.26
N LEU A 180 14.62 28.70 -26.08
CA LEU A 180 13.26 28.20 -26.07
C LEU A 180 13.18 26.73 -26.49
N GLY A 181 13.92 26.32 -27.53
CA GLY A 181 13.97 24.94 -28.00
C GLY A 181 14.53 23.99 -26.95
N VAL A 182 15.60 24.39 -26.26
CA VAL A 182 16.19 23.61 -25.15
C VAL A 182 15.19 23.50 -23.98
N ILE A 183 14.61 24.64 -23.56
CA ILE A 183 13.67 24.66 -22.43
C ILE A 183 12.43 23.83 -22.76
N MET A 184 11.79 24.01 -23.92
CA MET A 184 10.64 23.19 -24.32
C MET A 184 11.02 21.71 -24.46
N GLY A 185 12.16 21.42 -25.09
CA GLY A 185 12.65 20.06 -25.31
C GLY A 185 12.80 19.26 -24.01
N ILE A 186 13.29 19.88 -22.94
CA ILE A 186 13.37 19.26 -21.61
C ILE A 186 12.00 19.24 -20.93
N SER A 187 11.32 20.38 -20.90
CA SER A 187 10.09 20.58 -20.11
C SER A 187 8.93 19.69 -20.54
N MET A 188 8.79 19.46 -21.85
CA MET A 188 7.76 18.59 -22.43
C MET A 188 7.90 17.13 -21.96
N GLN A 189 9.10 16.73 -21.53
CA GLN A 189 9.38 15.40 -20.98
C GLN A 189 9.16 15.34 -19.46
N LEU A 190 8.95 16.46 -18.78
CA LEU A 190 8.76 16.48 -17.32
C LEU A 190 7.33 16.17 -16.92
N HIS A 191 6.34 16.57 -17.72
CA HIS A 191 4.92 16.36 -17.39
C HIS A 191 4.03 16.45 -18.62
N THR A 192 2.97 15.64 -18.68
CA THR A 192 2.01 15.62 -19.81
C THR A 192 1.33 16.97 -20.04
N THR A 193 1.04 17.72 -18.98
CA THR A 193 0.50 19.07 -19.07
C THR A 193 1.44 20.01 -19.83
N LEU A 194 2.76 19.91 -19.62
CA LEU A 194 3.72 20.76 -20.35
C LEU A 194 3.94 20.26 -21.78
N LEU A 195 3.88 18.94 -22.00
CA LEU A 195 3.89 18.33 -23.34
C LEU A 195 2.83 18.95 -24.26
N VAL A 196 1.65 19.28 -23.71
CA VAL A 196 0.54 19.88 -24.47
C VAL A 196 0.57 21.42 -24.44
N LEU A 197 0.71 22.03 -23.26
CA LEU A 197 0.58 23.48 -23.11
C LEU A 197 1.73 24.25 -23.78
N MET A 198 2.98 23.82 -23.63
CA MET A 198 4.11 24.59 -24.15
C MET A 198 4.08 24.73 -25.68
N PRO A 199 3.84 23.67 -26.48
CA PRO A 199 3.65 23.81 -27.93
C PRO A 199 2.50 24.74 -28.29
N ALA A 200 1.35 24.63 -27.61
CA ALA A 200 0.19 25.49 -27.88
C ALA A 200 0.51 26.98 -27.64
N ILE A 201 1.17 27.29 -26.52
CA ILE A 201 1.59 28.66 -26.19
C ILE A 201 2.68 29.17 -27.14
N PHE A 202 3.63 28.32 -27.53
CA PHE A 202 4.65 28.64 -28.52
C PHE A 202 4.02 29.00 -29.86
N LEU A 203 3.12 28.16 -30.39
CA LEU A 203 2.42 28.42 -31.64
C LEU A 203 1.56 29.69 -31.56
N GLY A 204 0.89 29.93 -30.43
CA GLY A 204 0.17 31.18 -30.18
C GLY A 204 1.08 32.41 -30.22
N ALA A 205 2.30 32.32 -29.67
CA ALA A 205 3.29 33.39 -29.73
C ALA A 205 3.84 33.62 -31.15
N GLN A 206 4.03 32.54 -31.93
CA GLN A 206 4.42 32.64 -33.35
C GLN A 206 3.31 33.26 -34.19
N LEU A 207 2.06 32.85 -33.98
CA LEU A 207 0.89 33.44 -34.62
C LEU A 207 0.78 34.92 -34.29
N HIS A 208 0.95 35.31 -33.02
CA HIS A 208 0.98 36.72 -32.64
C HIS A 208 2.09 37.50 -33.37
N THR A 209 3.29 36.92 -33.46
CA THR A 209 4.42 37.51 -34.20
C THR A 209 4.08 37.67 -35.68
N PHE A 210 3.49 36.65 -36.31
CA PHE A 210 3.04 36.70 -37.70
C PHE A 210 1.95 37.75 -37.93
N LEU A 211 0.93 37.81 -37.08
CA LEU A 211 -0.16 38.77 -37.22
C LEU A 211 0.34 40.22 -37.14
N LYS A 212 1.33 40.46 -36.27
CA LYS A 212 1.91 41.80 -36.03
C LYS A 212 2.98 42.19 -37.04
N GLU A 213 3.85 41.27 -37.42
CA GLU A 213 5.05 41.54 -38.24
C GLU A 213 4.93 41.05 -39.68
N LYS A 214 3.84 40.34 -40.02
CA LYS A 214 3.55 39.71 -41.32
C LYS A 214 4.61 38.73 -41.81
N GLU A 215 5.51 38.31 -40.94
CA GLU A 215 6.65 37.44 -41.27
C GLU A 215 6.99 36.58 -40.05
N ILE A 216 7.17 35.27 -40.27
CA ILE A 216 7.81 34.38 -39.31
C ILE A 216 9.21 34.09 -39.82
N ARG A 217 10.21 34.17 -38.95
CA ARG A 217 11.56 33.71 -39.28
C ARG A 217 11.60 32.19 -39.28
N VAL A 218 11.28 31.61 -40.43
CA VAL A 218 11.22 30.15 -40.65
C VAL A 218 12.49 29.46 -40.14
N ARG A 219 13.68 30.03 -40.40
CA ARG A 219 14.94 29.49 -39.86
C ARG A 219 14.94 29.35 -38.33
N ASN A 220 14.49 30.37 -37.60
CA ASN A 220 14.47 30.35 -36.13
C ASN A 220 13.39 29.39 -35.61
N PHE A 221 12.24 29.35 -36.29
CA PHE A 221 11.16 28.42 -35.98
C PHE A 221 11.61 26.97 -36.15
N LEU A 222 12.15 26.62 -37.33
CA LEU A 222 12.67 25.29 -37.63
C LEU A 222 13.81 24.90 -36.71
N LEU A 223 14.70 25.82 -36.34
CA LEU A 223 15.76 25.54 -35.37
C LEU A 223 15.21 25.21 -33.98
N THR A 224 14.17 25.93 -33.53
CA THR A 224 13.49 25.61 -32.26
C THR A 224 12.92 24.19 -32.29
N ILE A 225 12.21 23.84 -33.37
CA ILE A 225 11.63 22.51 -33.57
C ILE A 225 12.71 21.43 -33.65
N PHE A 226 13.79 21.70 -34.39
CA PHE A 226 14.91 20.78 -34.52
C PHE A 226 15.55 20.46 -33.16
N ILE A 227 15.78 21.46 -32.32
CA ILE A 227 16.33 21.25 -30.96
C ILE A 227 15.36 20.43 -30.09
N ILE A 228 14.05 20.69 -30.19
CA ILE A 228 13.04 19.89 -29.46
C ILE A 228 13.11 18.43 -29.89
N ILE A 229 13.15 18.15 -31.21
CA ILE A 229 13.25 16.80 -31.76
C ILE A 229 14.56 16.13 -31.32
N LEU A 230 15.68 16.85 -31.40
CA LEU A 230 17.00 16.35 -30.98
C LEU A 230 16.98 15.86 -29.52
N LEU A 231 16.34 16.61 -28.63
CA LEU A 231 16.22 16.25 -27.21
C LEU A 231 15.21 15.12 -26.94
N HIS A 232 14.33 14.81 -27.90
CA HIS A 232 13.38 13.70 -27.83
C HIS A 232 13.84 12.45 -28.60
N ILE A 233 15.07 12.43 -29.12
CA ILE A 233 15.61 11.26 -29.84
C ILE A 233 15.43 9.95 -29.06
N PRO A 234 15.75 9.86 -27.75
CA PRO A 234 15.56 8.61 -27.01
C PRO A 234 14.10 8.14 -27.01
N PHE A 235 13.17 9.07 -26.80
CA PHE A 235 11.73 8.79 -26.82
C PHE A 235 11.28 8.27 -28.19
N PHE A 236 11.69 8.94 -29.28
CA PHE A 236 11.36 8.48 -30.63
C PHE A 236 12.05 7.18 -31.02
N ALA A 237 13.28 6.95 -30.56
CA ALA A 237 14.00 5.71 -30.78
C ALA A 237 13.25 4.52 -30.14
N TYR A 238 12.72 4.69 -28.93
CA TYR A 238 11.86 3.68 -28.30
C TYR A 238 10.62 3.41 -29.16
N ASP A 239 9.89 4.45 -29.57
CA ASP A 239 8.66 4.26 -30.34
C ASP A 239 8.94 3.63 -31.72
N ILE A 240 10.06 3.95 -32.38
CA ILE A 240 10.47 3.29 -33.63
C ILE A 240 10.79 1.81 -33.41
N GLN A 241 11.45 1.47 -32.30
CA GLN A 241 11.81 0.09 -31.97
C GLN A 241 10.62 -0.78 -31.54
N ASN A 242 9.51 -0.16 -31.10
CA ASN A 242 8.36 -0.84 -30.51
C ASN A 242 7.05 -0.48 -31.24
N ASP A 243 7.10 -0.28 -32.57
CA ASP A 243 5.93 -0.05 -33.44
C ASP A 243 4.95 1.05 -32.94
N GLY A 244 5.50 2.11 -32.34
CA GLY A 244 4.77 3.26 -31.81
C GLY A 244 3.91 2.97 -30.58
N GLU A 245 4.19 1.92 -29.82
CA GLU A 245 3.39 1.50 -28.65
C GLU A 245 3.18 2.63 -27.62
N ASN A 246 4.22 3.40 -27.31
CA ASN A 246 4.12 4.44 -26.29
C ASN A 246 3.28 5.62 -26.82
N MET A 247 3.45 6.00 -28.09
CA MET A 247 2.61 7.00 -28.72
C MET A 247 1.13 6.57 -28.79
N LYS A 248 0.84 5.30 -29.12
CA LYS A 248 -0.53 4.76 -29.08
C LYS A 248 -1.11 4.88 -27.68
N SER A 249 -0.33 4.52 -26.66
CA SER A 249 -0.73 4.64 -25.24
C SER A 249 -1.06 6.08 -24.83
N PHE A 250 -0.38 7.09 -25.37
CA PHE A 250 -0.71 8.51 -25.15
C PHE A 250 -2.12 8.83 -25.65
N PHE A 251 -2.42 8.51 -26.91
CA PHE A 251 -3.73 8.79 -27.51
C PHE A 251 -4.85 7.99 -26.86
N THR A 252 -4.64 6.71 -26.55
CA THR A 252 -5.62 5.89 -25.81
C THR A 252 -5.90 6.47 -24.42
N GLY A 253 -4.86 6.88 -23.68
CA GLY A 253 -5.03 7.50 -22.37
C GLY A 253 -5.75 8.85 -22.42
N ALA A 254 -5.58 9.62 -23.50
CA ALA A 254 -6.32 10.87 -23.72
C ALA A 254 -7.82 10.60 -23.98
N LEU A 255 -8.15 9.59 -24.80
CA LEU A 255 -9.52 9.23 -25.17
C LEU A 255 -10.30 8.64 -23.99
N THR A 256 -9.72 7.70 -23.23
CA THR A 256 -10.41 7.05 -22.11
C THR A 256 -10.74 8.03 -20.97
N LYS A 257 -9.88 9.04 -20.75
CA LYS A 257 -10.15 10.09 -19.77
C LYS A 257 -11.26 11.05 -20.18
N THR A 258 -11.56 11.17 -21.48
CA THR A 258 -12.63 12.02 -22.01
C THR A 258 -14.01 11.34 -22.08
N GLU A 259 -14.09 10.01 -22.02
CA GLU A 259 -15.35 9.26 -22.17
C GLU A 259 -16.22 9.18 -20.90
N LYS A 260 -15.74 9.67 -19.75
CA LYS A 260 -16.54 9.67 -18.52
C LYS A 260 -17.70 10.67 -18.64
N ASN A 261 -18.93 10.15 -18.76
CA ASN A 261 -20.21 10.86 -18.69
C ASN A 261 -20.25 11.81 -17.47
N SER A 262 -19.78 13.03 -17.65
CA SER A 262 -19.73 14.07 -16.62
C SER A 262 -20.45 15.30 -17.14
N SER A 263 -21.23 15.94 -16.28
CA SER A 263 -21.93 17.18 -16.62
C SER A 263 -20.91 18.27 -16.96
N THR A 264 -21.00 18.84 -18.16
CA THR A 264 -20.16 19.96 -18.64
C THR A 264 -20.11 21.11 -17.63
N ILE A 265 -21.24 21.42 -17.00
CA ILE A 265 -21.35 22.48 -15.99
C ILE A 265 -20.58 22.08 -14.73
N ASN A 266 -20.71 20.84 -14.28
CA ASN A 266 -20.01 20.35 -13.10
C ASN A 266 -18.49 20.38 -13.30
N ASN A 267 -17.99 20.00 -14.48
CA ASN A 267 -16.56 20.06 -14.78
C ASN A 267 -16.05 21.51 -14.78
N ALA A 268 -16.79 22.46 -15.36
CA ALA A 268 -16.42 23.88 -15.31
C ALA A 268 -16.36 24.41 -13.86
N LEU A 269 -17.33 24.03 -13.03
CA LEU A 269 -17.38 24.44 -11.62
C LEU A 269 -16.24 23.82 -10.81
N LEU A 270 -15.95 22.53 -11.00
CA LEU A 270 -14.86 21.84 -10.30
C LEU A 270 -13.49 22.42 -10.68
N ASP A 271 -13.24 22.60 -11.98
CA ASP A 271 -12.00 23.22 -12.44
C ASP A 271 -11.88 24.64 -11.90
N GLY A 272 -12.94 25.45 -12.01
CA GLY A 272 -13.03 26.77 -11.42
C GLY A 272 -12.73 26.79 -9.92
N GLN A 273 -13.29 25.87 -9.14
CA GLN A 273 -12.96 25.72 -7.72
C GLN A 273 -11.46 25.48 -7.53
N PHE A 274 -10.84 24.55 -8.27
CA PHE A 274 -9.43 24.23 -8.09
C PHE A 274 -8.51 25.40 -8.45
N PHE A 275 -8.87 26.25 -9.42
CA PHE A 275 -8.14 27.50 -9.70
C PHE A 275 -8.15 28.45 -8.50
N ILE A 276 -9.30 28.59 -7.82
CA ILE A 276 -9.44 29.45 -6.65
C ILE A 276 -8.71 28.83 -5.45
N GLN A 277 -8.92 27.53 -5.19
CA GLN A 277 -8.26 26.78 -4.11
C GLN A 277 -6.74 26.77 -4.27
N GLY A 278 -6.24 26.50 -5.48
CA GLY A 278 -4.82 26.53 -5.80
C GLY A 278 -4.22 27.91 -5.59
N SER A 279 -4.92 28.97 -6.01
CA SER A 279 -4.45 30.34 -5.79
C SER A 279 -4.39 30.71 -4.31
N ALA A 280 -5.40 30.31 -3.54
CA ALA A 280 -5.42 30.50 -2.10
C ALA A 280 -4.28 29.72 -1.43
N TYR A 281 -4.10 28.44 -1.75
CA TYR A 281 -3.08 27.57 -1.17
C TYR A 281 -1.65 28.07 -1.47
N VAL A 282 -1.37 28.49 -2.70
CA VAL A 282 -0.06 29.04 -3.09
C VAL A 282 0.32 30.27 -2.27
N LEU A 283 -0.65 31.11 -1.90
CA LEU A 283 -0.40 32.35 -1.14
C LEU A 283 -0.43 32.15 0.36
N SER A 284 -1.34 31.34 0.90
CA SER A 284 -1.53 31.19 2.35
C SER A 284 -0.73 30.04 2.95
N GLY A 285 -0.38 29.03 2.16
CA GLY A 285 0.20 27.79 2.66
C GLY A 285 -0.80 26.86 3.33
N GLN A 286 -2.09 27.20 3.33
CA GLN A 286 -3.16 26.37 3.89
C GLN A 286 -3.84 25.58 2.76
N GLU A 287 -3.75 24.24 2.83
CA GLU A 287 -4.39 23.35 1.86
C GLU A 287 -5.90 23.26 2.14
N PRO A 288 -6.78 23.59 1.18
CA PRO A 288 -8.22 23.41 1.33
C PRO A 288 -8.59 21.93 1.44
N GLU A 289 -9.46 21.58 2.40
CA GLU A 289 -9.84 20.18 2.66
C GLU A 289 -11.25 19.84 2.16
N LYS A 290 -12.12 20.85 2.02
CA LYS A 290 -13.54 20.68 1.68
C LYS A 290 -13.84 21.12 0.26
N ASN A 291 -14.95 20.57 -0.23
CA ASN A 291 -15.54 20.96 -1.51
C ASN A 291 -16.23 22.33 -1.39
N TRP A 292 -15.64 23.35 -2.00
CA TRP A 292 -16.12 24.74 -2.02
C TRP A 292 -17.36 24.96 -2.90
N LEU A 293 -17.72 24.00 -3.77
CA LEU A 293 -19.02 24.00 -4.48
C LEU A 293 -20.21 23.69 -3.55
N ARG A 294 -19.96 23.31 -2.29
CA ARG A 294 -21.00 23.09 -1.28
C ARG A 294 -20.89 24.11 -0.14
N PRO A 295 -21.13 25.42 -0.41
CA PRO A 295 -20.87 26.49 0.54
C PRO A 295 -21.69 26.34 1.83
N PHE A 296 -22.94 25.93 1.76
CA PHE A 296 -23.75 25.69 2.98
C PHE A 296 -23.12 24.62 3.88
N LYS A 297 -22.67 23.50 3.31
CA LYS A 297 -21.98 22.44 4.08
C LYS A 297 -20.66 22.94 4.66
N LEU A 298 -19.92 23.78 3.92
CA LEU A 298 -18.70 24.42 4.40
C LEU A 298 -19.00 25.34 5.59
N MET A 299 -20.01 26.22 5.49
CA MET A 299 -20.40 27.12 6.58
C MET A 299 -20.88 26.35 7.82
N SER A 300 -21.68 25.29 7.63
CA SER A 300 -22.14 24.42 8.71
C SER A 300 -21.01 23.66 9.42
N SER A 301 -19.87 23.46 8.77
CA SER A 301 -18.73 22.74 9.35
C SER A 301 -17.99 23.51 10.46
N ARG A 302 -18.26 24.81 10.61
CA ARG A 302 -17.61 25.71 11.59
C ARG A 302 -16.07 25.76 11.52
N ASN A 303 -15.47 25.32 10.40
CA ASN A 303 -14.02 25.47 10.15
C ASN A 303 -13.71 26.91 9.75
N ILE A 304 -13.55 27.79 10.75
CA ILE A 304 -13.34 29.23 10.55
C ILE A 304 -12.16 29.54 9.62
N PRO A 305 -10.96 28.93 9.79
CA PRO A 305 -9.85 29.15 8.87
C PRO A 305 -10.20 28.88 7.40
N GLU A 306 -10.90 27.77 7.14
CA GLU A 306 -11.27 27.37 5.78
C GLU A 306 -12.39 28.24 5.19
N ILE A 307 -13.33 28.72 6.02
CA ILE A 307 -14.36 29.68 5.60
C ILE A 307 -13.72 31.01 5.20
N ILE A 308 -12.77 31.51 5.99
CA ILE A 308 -12.02 32.73 5.66
C ILE A 308 -11.24 32.52 4.35
N LEU A 309 -10.58 31.37 4.19
CA LEU A 309 -9.84 31.04 2.98
C LEU A 309 -10.74 30.96 1.74
N PHE A 310 -11.94 30.40 1.88
CA PHE A 310 -12.95 30.34 0.81
C PHE A 310 -13.41 31.74 0.38
N ILE A 311 -13.86 32.58 1.32
CA ILE A 311 -14.38 33.93 1.02
C ILE A 311 -13.27 34.81 0.43
N SER A 312 -12.11 34.84 1.10
CA SER A 312 -10.97 35.64 0.64
C SER A 312 -10.40 35.14 -0.68
N GLY A 313 -10.35 33.81 -0.89
CA GLY A 313 -9.90 33.19 -2.13
C GLY A 313 -10.78 33.56 -3.33
N ILE A 314 -12.11 33.50 -3.18
CA ILE A 314 -13.05 33.92 -4.22
C ILE A 314 -12.85 35.41 -4.55
N ALA A 315 -12.88 36.27 -3.53
CA ALA A 315 -12.74 37.71 -3.73
C ALA A 315 -11.40 38.07 -4.41
N PHE A 316 -10.32 37.42 -3.98
CA PHE A 316 -8.99 37.57 -4.56
C PHE A 316 -8.95 37.14 -6.03
N PHE A 317 -9.45 35.94 -6.33
CA PHE A 317 -9.38 35.37 -7.68
C PHE A 317 -10.23 36.16 -8.68
N LEU A 318 -11.44 36.57 -8.29
CA LEU A 318 -12.31 37.41 -9.12
C LEU A 318 -11.70 38.79 -9.37
N SER A 319 -11.16 39.43 -8.33
CA SER A 319 -10.50 40.75 -8.47
C SER A 319 -9.27 40.66 -9.38
N GLY A 320 -8.43 39.64 -9.19
CA GLY A 320 -7.26 39.39 -10.03
C GLY A 320 -7.62 39.13 -11.49
N THR A 321 -8.66 38.33 -11.73
CA THR A 321 -9.15 38.03 -13.09
C THR A 321 -9.70 39.27 -13.78
N LEU A 322 -10.52 40.06 -13.08
CA LEU A 322 -11.07 41.31 -13.61
C LEU A 322 -9.95 42.30 -13.96
N LEU A 323 -8.97 42.47 -13.07
CA LEU A 323 -7.81 43.33 -13.32
C LEU A 323 -6.93 42.83 -14.46
N LEU A 324 -6.74 41.51 -14.58
CA LEU A 324 -6.00 40.91 -15.69
C LEU A 324 -6.69 41.23 -17.03
N ILE A 325 -8.00 40.96 -17.15
CA ILE A 325 -8.77 41.22 -18.38
C ILE A 325 -8.74 42.70 -18.75
N THR A 326 -8.95 43.59 -17.78
CA THR A 326 -8.98 45.04 -18.02
C THR A 326 -7.61 45.57 -18.43
N LYS A 327 -6.54 45.21 -17.71
CA LYS A 327 -5.17 45.68 -18.01
C LYS A 327 -4.61 45.09 -19.30
N VAL A 328 -4.95 43.84 -19.66
CA VAL A 328 -4.59 43.27 -20.98
C VAL A 328 -5.19 44.10 -22.11
N LYS A 329 -6.47 44.49 -22.01
CA LYS A 329 -7.14 45.33 -23.01
C LYS A 329 -6.55 46.74 -23.06
N GLN A 330 -6.27 47.35 -21.91
CA GLN A 330 -5.73 48.71 -21.84
C GLN A 330 -4.29 48.83 -22.34
N LEU A 331 -3.45 47.83 -22.04
CA LEU A 331 -2.02 47.85 -22.32
C LEU A 331 -1.66 47.06 -23.58
N LYS A 332 -2.63 46.86 -24.48
CA LYS A 332 -2.46 46.09 -25.71
C LYS A 332 -1.20 46.53 -26.45
N ASP A 333 -0.45 45.56 -26.95
CA ASP A 333 0.80 45.74 -27.70
C ASP A 333 2.01 46.36 -26.96
N SER A 334 1.85 46.80 -25.71
CA SER A 334 2.97 47.24 -24.86
C SER A 334 3.74 46.05 -24.27
N LYS A 335 4.98 46.28 -23.85
CA LYS A 335 5.79 45.29 -23.10
C LYS A 335 5.04 44.73 -21.88
N ARG A 336 4.36 45.61 -21.14
CA ARG A 336 3.54 45.27 -19.98
C ARG A 336 2.37 44.36 -20.39
N GLY A 337 1.67 44.74 -21.45
CA GLY A 337 0.54 43.97 -21.99
C GLY A 337 0.92 42.56 -22.46
N LYS A 338 2.14 42.36 -22.97
CA LYS A 338 2.60 41.02 -23.42
C LYS A 338 2.75 40.02 -22.27
N LEU A 339 3.28 40.42 -21.11
CA LEU A 339 3.32 39.53 -19.93
C LEU A 339 1.91 39.13 -19.51
N LEU A 340 1.00 40.09 -19.42
CA LEU A 340 -0.38 39.84 -19.02
C LEU A 340 -1.13 39.00 -20.06
N GLY A 341 -0.89 39.24 -21.36
CA GLY A 341 -1.45 38.44 -22.45
C GLY A 341 -0.99 36.99 -22.40
N LEU A 342 0.30 36.75 -22.14
CA LEU A 342 0.85 35.41 -21.96
C LEU A 342 0.29 34.72 -20.71
N THR A 343 0.14 35.48 -19.62
CA THR A 343 -0.51 35.02 -18.38
C THR A 343 -1.95 34.58 -18.67
N ALA A 344 -2.74 35.42 -19.35
CA ALA A 344 -4.12 35.11 -19.70
C ALA A 344 -4.21 33.90 -20.64
N LEU A 345 -3.34 33.82 -21.64
CA LEU A 345 -3.29 32.69 -22.58
C LEU A 345 -3.00 31.38 -21.84
N MET A 346 -2.00 31.35 -20.96
CA MET A 346 -1.68 30.16 -20.17
C MET A 346 -2.82 29.77 -19.24
N THR A 347 -3.46 30.72 -18.56
CA THR A 347 -4.62 30.47 -17.70
C THR A 347 -5.78 29.86 -18.49
N ILE A 348 -6.13 30.42 -19.66
CA ILE A 348 -7.22 29.93 -20.52
C ILE A 348 -6.92 28.52 -21.03
N PHE A 349 -5.72 28.29 -21.58
CA PHE A 349 -5.34 26.98 -22.10
C PHE A 349 -5.25 25.93 -21.00
N SER A 350 -4.79 26.30 -19.79
CA SER A 350 -4.79 25.39 -18.64
C SER A 350 -6.22 25.01 -18.23
N PHE A 351 -7.14 25.98 -18.18
CA PHE A 351 -8.56 25.72 -17.91
C PHE A 351 -9.18 24.79 -18.96
N ILE A 352 -8.93 25.03 -20.24
CA ILE A 352 -9.41 24.15 -21.33
C ILE A 352 -8.83 22.73 -21.21
N LEU A 353 -7.55 22.61 -20.86
CA LEU A 353 -6.88 21.31 -20.72
C LEU A 353 -7.35 20.53 -19.48
N PHE A 354 -7.65 21.22 -18.39
CA PHE A 354 -8.10 20.61 -17.13
C PHE A 354 -9.59 20.30 -17.12
N PHE A 355 -10.39 21.04 -17.89
CA PHE A 355 -11.82 20.83 -18.07
C PHE A 355 -12.25 19.36 -18.28
N PRO A 356 -11.69 18.57 -19.23
CA PRO A 356 -12.11 17.19 -19.45
C PRO A 356 -11.76 16.25 -18.29
N ILE A 357 -10.76 16.61 -17.48
CA ILE A 357 -10.25 15.78 -16.37
C ILE A 357 -10.60 16.36 -14.99
N ALA A 358 -11.57 17.28 -14.91
CA ALA A 358 -11.87 18.04 -13.70
C ALA A 358 -12.14 17.16 -12.45
N ASN A 359 -12.74 15.98 -12.65
CA ASN A 359 -13.03 15.02 -11.57
C ASN A 359 -11.80 14.25 -11.05
N GLU A 360 -10.69 14.29 -11.79
CA GLU A 360 -9.41 13.64 -11.43
C GLU A 360 -8.36 14.65 -10.94
N LEU A 361 -8.68 15.95 -10.97
CA LEU A 361 -7.78 17.00 -10.55
C LEU A 361 -7.49 16.95 -9.05
N ASN A 362 -6.32 17.45 -8.71
CA ASN A 362 -5.89 17.74 -7.36
C ASN A 362 -4.95 18.97 -7.41
N LEU A 363 -4.69 19.58 -6.26
CA LEU A 363 -4.02 20.88 -6.20
C LEU A 363 -2.58 20.88 -6.72
N ARG A 364 -1.91 19.73 -6.85
CA ARG A 364 -0.57 19.64 -7.46
C ARG A 364 -0.56 19.89 -8.98
N PHE A 365 -1.68 19.68 -9.70
CA PHE A 365 -1.77 20.03 -11.13
C PHE A 365 -1.55 21.53 -11.38
N PHE A 366 -1.84 22.36 -10.38
CA PHE A 366 -1.79 23.83 -10.46
C PHE A 366 -0.36 24.38 -10.41
N MET A 367 0.65 23.52 -10.30
CA MET A 367 2.05 23.93 -10.39
C MET A 367 2.39 24.56 -11.76
N VAL A 368 1.69 24.20 -12.83
CA VAL A 368 1.86 24.79 -14.17
C VAL A 368 1.33 26.23 -14.29
N ILE A 369 0.58 26.69 -13.29
CA ILE A 369 0.07 28.08 -13.18
C ILE A 369 0.47 28.73 -11.86
N ILE A 370 1.55 28.25 -11.23
CA ILE A 370 2.04 28.75 -9.94
C ILE A 370 2.36 30.26 -9.93
N PHE A 371 2.62 30.87 -11.09
CA PHE A 371 2.84 32.33 -11.21
C PHE A 371 1.56 33.16 -11.04
N LEU A 372 0.39 32.58 -11.34
CA LEU A 372 -0.88 33.30 -11.47
C LEU A 372 -1.26 34.07 -10.19
N PRO A 373 -1.18 33.48 -8.98
CA PRO A 373 -1.56 34.17 -7.76
C PRO A 373 -0.63 35.36 -7.46
N PHE A 374 0.66 35.25 -7.78
CA PHE A 374 1.59 36.37 -7.59
C PHE A 374 1.31 37.51 -8.57
N ILE A 375 0.96 37.22 -9.83
CA ILE A 375 0.56 38.25 -10.78
C ILE A 375 -0.75 38.92 -10.33
N PHE A 376 -1.74 38.15 -9.87
CA PHE A 376 -3.00 38.70 -9.33
C PHE A 376 -2.75 39.59 -8.12
N PHE A 377 -1.92 39.15 -7.17
CA PHE A 377 -1.53 39.96 -6.02
C PHE A 377 -0.86 41.27 -6.47
N GLY A 378 0.05 41.19 -7.44
CA GLY A 378 0.73 42.36 -8.00
C GLY A 378 -0.23 43.36 -8.66
N LEU A 379 -1.20 42.86 -9.44
CA LEU A 379 -2.21 43.68 -10.11
C LEU A 379 -3.12 44.38 -9.08
N ILE A 380 -3.58 43.66 -8.06
CA ILE A 380 -4.38 44.22 -6.96
C ILE A 380 -3.57 45.26 -6.19
N ALA A 381 -2.32 44.95 -5.84
CA ALA A 381 -1.43 45.88 -5.14
C ALA A 381 -1.20 47.17 -5.94
N GLU A 382 -0.90 47.06 -7.24
CA GLU A 382 -0.76 48.21 -8.12
C GLU A 382 -2.06 49.02 -8.23
N PHE A 383 -3.22 48.37 -8.38
CA PHE A 383 -4.51 49.04 -8.46
C PHE A 383 -4.84 49.84 -7.17
N VAL A 384 -4.65 49.25 -5.99
CA VAL A 384 -4.85 49.94 -4.71
C VAL A 384 -3.83 51.08 -4.55
N LEU A 385 -2.57 50.84 -4.95
CA LEU A 385 -1.54 51.87 -4.98
C LEU A 385 -1.84 52.98 -5.98
N GLU A 386 -2.61 52.78 -7.04
CA GLU A 386 -3.05 53.84 -7.95
C GLU A 386 -4.18 54.67 -7.31
N LYS A 387 -5.17 54.01 -6.70
CA LYS A 387 -6.43 54.64 -6.21
C LYS A 387 -6.29 55.41 -4.89
N ILE A 388 -5.48 54.95 -3.95
CA ILE A 388 -5.40 55.57 -2.62
C ILE A 388 -4.30 56.64 -2.59
N LYS A 389 -4.60 57.86 -2.14
CA LYS A 389 -3.61 58.96 -2.11
C LYS A 389 -2.42 58.69 -1.18
N ASN A 390 -2.68 58.15 0.02
CA ASN A 390 -1.64 57.86 1.01
C ASN A 390 -0.87 56.57 0.69
N LYS A 391 0.09 56.66 -0.24
CA LYS A 391 0.89 55.50 -0.69
C LYS A 391 1.70 54.85 0.44
N LYS A 392 2.14 55.62 1.46
CA LYS A 392 2.91 55.07 2.59
C LYS A 392 2.09 54.08 3.40
N SER A 393 0.84 54.43 3.73
CA SER A 393 -0.07 53.53 4.45
C SER A 393 -0.42 52.29 3.63
N VAL A 394 -0.65 52.44 2.32
CA VAL A 394 -0.90 51.28 1.44
C VAL A 394 0.30 50.33 1.42
N TRP A 395 1.52 50.86 1.27
CA TRP A 395 2.72 50.03 1.35
C TRP A 395 2.88 49.34 2.70
N ALA A 396 2.57 50.02 3.81
CA ALA A 396 2.60 49.41 5.14
C ALA A 396 1.64 48.22 5.24
N VAL A 397 0.40 48.37 4.75
CA VAL A 397 -0.60 47.30 4.71
C VAL A 397 -0.14 46.14 3.80
N LEU A 398 0.39 46.43 2.61
CA LEU A 398 0.89 45.40 1.69
C LEU A 398 2.06 44.61 2.29
N ILE A 399 2.97 45.28 3.00
CA ILE A 399 4.09 44.62 3.70
C ILE A 399 3.58 43.77 4.86
N LEU A 400 2.68 44.30 5.70
CA LEU A 400 2.08 43.54 6.80
C LEU A 400 1.32 42.31 6.29
N LEU A 401 0.54 42.45 5.22
CA LEU A 401 -0.16 41.34 4.58
C LEU A 401 0.83 40.30 4.03
N ALA A 402 1.90 40.75 3.37
CA ALA A 402 2.91 39.83 2.85
C ALA A 402 3.66 39.09 3.96
N LEU A 403 3.97 39.77 5.08
CA LEU A 403 4.57 39.16 6.26
C LEU A 403 3.62 38.16 6.92
N LEU A 404 2.32 38.49 7.04
CA LEU A 404 1.30 37.58 7.57
C LEU A 404 1.19 36.31 6.70
N LEU A 405 1.06 36.46 5.39
CA LEU A 405 1.01 35.32 4.46
C LEU A 405 2.29 34.49 4.54
N SER A 406 3.46 35.13 4.59
CA SER A 406 4.74 34.43 4.73
C SER A 406 4.84 33.67 6.06
N ALA A 407 4.35 34.26 7.15
CA ALA A 407 4.30 33.62 8.46
C ALA A 407 3.37 32.39 8.46
N LEU A 408 2.20 32.45 7.81
CA LEU A 408 1.31 31.30 7.65
C LEU A 408 1.97 30.17 6.84
N ASN A 409 2.69 30.50 5.77
CA ASN A 409 3.42 29.50 5.01
C ASN A 409 4.58 28.89 5.81
N ILE A 410 5.34 29.70 6.56
CA ILE A 410 6.42 29.22 7.42
C ILE A 410 5.86 28.33 8.54
N TYR A 411 4.70 28.67 9.10
CA TYR A 411 3.98 27.83 10.04
C TYR A 411 3.61 26.47 9.41
N SER A 412 3.02 26.45 8.21
CA SER A 412 2.72 25.20 7.49
C SER A 412 3.98 24.38 7.17
N TYR A 413 5.09 25.05 6.83
CA TYR A 413 6.39 24.41 6.65
C TYR A 413 6.87 23.71 7.93
N HIS A 414 6.94 24.43 9.05
CA HIS A 414 7.36 23.85 10.33
C HIS A 414 6.45 22.72 10.76
N LYS A 415 5.13 22.90 10.65
CA LYS A 415 4.14 21.85 10.95
C LYS A 415 4.36 20.58 10.14
N THR A 416 4.82 20.70 8.89
CA THR A 416 5.01 19.55 7.99
C THR A 416 6.34 18.83 8.20
N TYR A 417 7.40 19.57 8.51
CA TYR A 417 8.77 19.06 8.58
C TYR A 417 9.30 18.85 10.00
N ASP A 418 8.54 19.21 11.03
CA ASP A 418 8.79 18.76 12.42
C ASP A 418 8.29 17.33 12.60
N LEU A 419 9.13 16.37 12.22
CA LEU A 419 8.80 14.94 12.27
C LEU A 419 8.85 14.37 13.70
N ASP A 420 9.50 15.06 14.65
CA ASP A 420 9.69 14.57 16.02
C ASP A 420 8.44 14.84 16.89
N ASN A 421 7.79 15.99 16.69
CA ASN A 421 6.53 16.38 17.33
C ASN A 421 5.28 16.03 16.49
N TYR A 422 5.45 15.15 15.51
CA TYR A 422 4.43 14.81 14.52
C TYR A 422 3.15 14.21 15.13
N GLN A 423 1.99 14.68 14.66
CA GLN A 423 0.67 14.12 15.01
C GLN A 423 -0.06 13.56 13.78
N ALA A 424 -0.56 12.31 13.88
CA ALA A 424 -1.14 11.59 12.75
C ALA A 424 -2.36 12.27 12.10
N LYS A 425 -3.20 12.95 12.90
CA LYS A 425 -4.38 13.70 12.41
C LYS A 425 -4.02 14.91 11.53
N GLU A 426 -2.76 15.34 11.55
CA GLU A 426 -2.28 16.55 10.90
C GLU A 426 -1.36 16.26 9.69
N SER A 427 -1.34 15.00 9.22
CA SER A 427 -0.38 14.52 8.22
C SER A 427 -0.50 15.22 6.86
N VAL A 428 0.48 16.06 6.53
CA VAL A 428 0.64 16.67 5.19
C VAL A 428 1.95 16.23 4.50
N TYR A 429 2.89 15.60 5.22
CA TYR A 429 4.19 15.17 4.68
C TYR A 429 4.05 14.08 3.59
N GLY A 430 3.15 13.11 3.80
CA GLY A 430 2.73 12.14 2.76
C GLY A 430 3.77 11.08 2.38
N GLY A 431 4.59 10.60 3.32
CA GLY A 431 5.62 9.58 3.05
C GLY A 431 6.57 9.33 4.22
N ILE A 432 7.68 8.62 3.94
CA ILE A 432 8.85 8.47 4.81
C ILE A 432 9.97 9.43 4.38
N SER A 433 10.72 9.96 5.34
CA SER A 433 11.89 10.80 5.05
C SER A 433 13.16 9.95 4.87
N LEU A 434 14.16 10.44 4.14
CA LEU A 434 15.46 9.77 4.00
C LEU A 434 16.12 9.50 5.35
N GLY A 435 16.03 10.45 6.29
CA GLY A 435 16.60 10.32 7.63
C GLY A 435 15.93 9.22 8.43
N GLU A 436 14.59 9.13 8.40
CA GLU A 436 13.87 8.01 9.03
C GLU A 436 14.22 6.68 8.37
N ALA A 437 14.19 6.60 7.03
CA ALA A 437 14.48 5.37 6.31
C ALA A 437 15.90 4.84 6.61
N ARG A 438 16.89 5.73 6.66
CA ARG A 438 18.28 5.38 7.02
C ARG A 438 18.43 4.96 8.47
N LYS A 439 17.79 5.66 9.40
CA LYS A 439 17.87 5.28 10.83
C LYS A 439 17.21 3.92 11.07
N ILE A 440 16.06 3.67 10.45
CA ILE A 440 15.39 2.36 10.47
C ILE A 440 16.30 1.29 9.88
N GLN A 441 16.88 1.53 8.70
CA GLN A 441 17.80 0.57 8.10
C GLN A 441 19.05 0.35 8.97
N GLY A 442 19.64 1.40 9.54
CA GLY A 442 20.77 1.28 10.47
C GLY A 442 20.44 0.47 11.73
N PHE A 443 19.22 0.60 12.26
CA PHE A 443 18.73 -0.24 13.35
C PHE A 443 18.62 -1.71 12.93
N ILE A 444 18.09 -1.98 11.74
CA ILE A 444 18.00 -3.32 11.17
C ILE A 444 19.41 -3.92 11.01
N THR A 445 20.35 -3.19 10.42
CA THR A 445 21.74 -3.62 10.23
C THR A 445 22.42 -3.95 11.56
N LYS A 446 22.21 -3.12 12.59
CA LYS A 446 22.71 -3.37 13.95
C LYS A 446 22.07 -4.62 14.56
N GLY A 447 20.76 -4.82 14.38
CA GLY A 447 20.05 -6.00 14.85
C GLY A 447 20.55 -7.30 14.22
N ILE A 448 20.85 -7.26 12.91
CA ILE A 448 21.46 -8.38 12.17
C ILE A 448 22.88 -8.66 12.71
N ALA A 449 23.73 -7.64 12.79
CA ALA A 449 25.11 -7.77 13.25
C ALA A 449 25.21 -8.25 14.71
N GLY A 450 24.24 -7.86 15.56
CA GLY A 450 24.14 -8.33 16.95
C GLY A 450 23.62 -9.77 17.10
N ASN A 451 23.05 -10.35 16.04
CA ASN A 451 22.48 -11.69 16.07
C ASN A 451 22.86 -12.50 14.81
N PRO A 452 24.17 -12.75 14.57
CA PRO A 452 24.64 -13.40 13.35
C PRO A 452 24.26 -14.89 13.27
N SER A 453 23.85 -15.50 14.38
CA SER A 453 23.42 -16.91 14.43
C SER A 453 21.96 -17.13 14.09
N ALA A 454 21.17 -16.06 13.85
CA ALA A 454 19.76 -16.18 13.52
C ALA A 454 19.56 -16.94 12.20
N LYS A 455 18.55 -17.80 12.12
CA LYS A 455 18.28 -18.63 10.92
C LYS A 455 17.74 -17.81 9.74
N GLY A 456 17.28 -16.59 9.98
CA GLY A 456 16.74 -15.70 8.96
C GLY A 456 16.32 -14.36 9.53
N TYR A 457 16.23 -13.36 8.65
CA TYR A 457 15.81 -12.00 8.97
C TYR A 457 14.58 -11.64 8.13
N TYR A 458 13.54 -11.16 8.81
CA TYR A 458 12.26 -10.85 8.20
C TYR A 458 11.85 -9.43 8.54
N LEU A 459 11.14 -8.78 7.62
CA LEU A 459 10.49 -7.49 7.84
C LEU A 459 8.98 -7.68 7.74
N GLU A 460 8.24 -7.26 8.77
CA GLU A 460 6.78 -7.18 8.72
C GLU A 460 6.36 -6.16 7.66
N LYS A 461 5.25 -6.46 6.97
CA LYS A 461 4.72 -5.62 5.90
C LYS A 461 4.56 -4.18 6.37
N PHE A 462 5.19 -3.26 5.65
CA PHE A 462 5.24 -1.85 6.00
C PHE A 462 4.91 -0.97 4.79
N GLU A 463 4.14 0.10 5.00
CA GLU A 463 3.68 1.00 3.93
C GLU A 463 4.83 1.53 3.04
N PHE A 464 6.01 1.76 3.63
CA PHE A 464 7.20 2.25 2.94
C PHE A 464 8.31 1.19 2.82
N GLU A 465 7.96 -0.10 2.78
CA GLU A 465 8.91 -1.22 2.66
C GLU A 465 9.90 -1.05 1.51
N ARG A 466 9.47 -0.49 0.36
CA ARG A 466 10.32 -0.30 -0.82
C ARG A 466 11.51 0.62 -0.54
N SER A 467 11.31 1.60 0.33
CA SER A 467 12.33 2.56 0.74
C SER A 467 13.39 1.90 1.61
N ILE A 468 12.96 1.06 2.55
CA ILE A 468 13.85 0.28 3.41
C ILE A 468 14.59 -0.78 2.58
N LYS A 469 13.88 -1.49 1.71
CA LYS A 469 14.44 -2.50 0.81
C LYS A 469 15.53 -1.93 -0.09
N TYR A 470 15.35 -0.72 -0.63
CA TYR A 470 16.38 -0.05 -1.43
C TYR A 470 17.70 0.10 -0.65
N PHE A 471 17.65 0.56 0.60
CA PHE A 471 18.86 0.71 1.42
C PHE A 471 19.45 -0.65 1.82
N ASN A 472 18.61 -1.64 2.13
CA ASN A 472 19.09 -3.00 2.40
C ASN A 472 19.81 -3.60 1.19
N GLU A 473 19.26 -3.47 -0.02
CA GLU A 473 19.88 -3.94 -1.27
C GLU A 473 21.23 -3.24 -1.51
N LYS A 474 21.32 -1.93 -1.25
CA LYS A 474 22.57 -1.16 -1.37
C LYS A 474 23.66 -1.62 -0.40
N ASP A 475 23.27 -2.06 0.80
CA ASP A 475 24.20 -2.58 1.82
C ASP A 475 24.40 -4.10 1.71
N GLY A 476 23.82 -4.76 0.70
CA GLY A 476 23.94 -6.21 0.49
C GLY A 476 23.21 -7.06 1.53
N LEU A 477 22.20 -6.52 2.20
CA LEU A 477 21.41 -7.20 3.22
C LEU A 477 20.22 -7.95 2.61
N GLU A 478 20.17 -9.25 2.86
CA GLU A 478 19.04 -10.10 2.45
C GLU A 478 18.00 -10.19 3.57
N ILE A 479 16.86 -9.52 3.39
CA ILE A 479 15.76 -9.52 4.35
C ILE A 479 14.48 -9.96 3.63
N LYS A 480 13.84 -10.99 4.16
CA LYS A 480 12.63 -11.59 3.59
C LYS A 480 11.39 -10.85 4.08
N GLU A 481 10.34 -10.86 3.26
CA GLU A 481 9.01 -10.39 3.70
C GLU A 481 8.39 -11.43 4.64
N PHE A 482 7.85 -11.00 5.77
CA PHE A 482 7.15 -11.88 6.69
C PHE A 482 5.77 -12.27 6.14
N LYS A 483 5.49 -13.58 6.06
CA LYS A 483 4.22 -14.14 5.52
C LYS A 483 3.44 -15.02 6.51
N ASN A 484 3.71 -14.89 7.82
CA ASN A 484 3.17 -15.69 8.95
C ASN A 484 3.91 -17.00 9.30
N GLU A 485 4.96 -17.35 8.56
CA GLU A 485 5.77 -18.55 8.79
C GLU A 485 7.11 -18.18 9.43
N ILE A 486 7.18 -18.21 10.77
CA ILE A 486 8.45 -18.13 11.52
C ILE A 486 8.42 -19.21 12.60
N PHE A 487 9.43 -20.08 12.61
CA PHE A 487 9.36 -21.36 13.32
C PHE A 487 10.39 -21.55 14.43
N SER A 488 11.59 -20.93 14.37
CA SER A 488 12.54 -20.87 15.50
C SER A 488 13.80 -20.06 15.16
N ASP A 489 14.28 -19.23 16.10
CA ASP A 489 15.60 -18.55 16.04
C ASP A 489 15.77 -17.60 14.83
N GLU A 490 14.67 -17.11 14.27
CA GLU A 490 14.62 -16.06 13.25
C GLU A 490 14.34 -14.70 13.90
N ILE A 491 14.73 -13.61 13.23
CA ILE A 491 14.48 -12.25 13.71
C ILE A 491 13.45 -11.57 12.82
N LEU A 492 12.38 -11.07 13.44
CA LEU A 492 11.36 -10.26 12.82
C LEU A 492 11.55 -8.79 13.20
N PHE A 493 11.75 -7.95 12.20
CA PHE A 493 11.71 -6.50 12.36
C PHE A 493 10.29 -6.00 12.11
N VAL A 494 9.78 -5.21 13.05
CA VAL A 494 8.45 -4.59 12.99
C VAL A 494 8.62 -3.08 13.00
N ILE A 495 8.00 -2.39 12.04
CA ILE A 495 7.99 -0.92 12.00
C ILE A 495 6.56 -0.45 12.24
N ILE A 496 6.37 0.27 13.34
CA ILE A 496 5.07 0.80 13.76
C ILE A 496 5.12 2.32 13.85
N LYS A 497 3.99 2.99 13.63
CA LYS A 497 3.90 4.43 13.85
C LYS A 497 3.96 4.69 15.36
N LYS A 498 4.71 5.72 15.76
CA LYS A 498 4.87 6.12 17.18
C LYS A 498 3.54 6.31 17.89
N THR A 499 2.52 6.80 17.18
CA THR A 499 1.16 7.00 17.69
C THR A 499 0.37 5.71 17.94
N GLU A 500 0.80 4.59 17.38
CA GLU A 500 0.14 3.28 17.49
C GLU A 500 0.87 2.36 18.48
N LEU A 501 2.00 2.81 19.03
CA LEU A 501 2.88 2.02 19.90
C LEU A 501 2.20 1.53 21.17
N GLU A 502 1.35 2.36 21.80
CA GLU A 502 0.65 1.97 23.04
C GLU A 502 -0.38 0.87 22.82
N THR A 503 -0.96 0.82 21.62
CA THR A 503 -1.98 -0.17 21.24
C THR A 503 -1.40 -1.40 20.55
N TYR A 504 -0.13 -1.36 20.16
CA TYR A 504 0.52 -2.46 19.45
C TYR A 504 1.02 -3.50 20.45
N HIS A 505 0.50 -4.72 20.33
CA HIS A 505 0.93 -5.87 21.12
C HIS A 505 1.45 -6.95 20.18
N TYR A 506 2.76 -7.22 20.23
CA TYR A 506 3.32 -8.40 19.58
C TYR A 506 3.01 -9.65 20.43
N PRO A 507 2.83 -10.84 19.82
CA PRO A 507 2.53 -12.06 20.57
C PRO A 507 3.75 -12.49 21.40
N SER A 508 3.81 -12.09 22.67
CA SER A 508 4.92 -12.41 23.57
C SER A 508 5.06 -13.91 23.85
N SER A 509 4.05 -14.72 23.55
CA SER A 509 4.15 -16.18 23.54
C SER A 509 5.04 -16.73 22.43
N ARG A 510 5.20 -15.99 21.32
CA ARG A 510 5.96 -16.39 20.13
C ARG A 510 7.27 -15.63 19.94
N PHE A 511 7.37 -14.43 20.50
CA PHE A 511 8.50 -13.54 20.24
C PHE A 511 9.03 -12.90 21.51
N ASP A 512 10.35 -12.80 21.60
CA ASP A 512 11.06 -12.00 22.59
C ASP A 512 11.51 -10.68 21.96
N LEU A 513 11.25 -9.56 22.65
CA LEU A 513 11.78 -8.26 22.24
C LEU A 513 13.28 -8.21 22.54
N ILE A 514 14.09 -8.08 21.49
CA ILE A 514 15.56 -7.97 21.58
C ILE A 514 15.97 -6.51 21.77
N ASP A 515 15.47 -5.64 20.89
CA ASP A 515 15.83 -4.22 20.84
C ASP A 515 14.63 -3.41 20.34
N LYS A 516 14.60 -2.14 20.71
CA LYS A 516 13.55 -1.18 20.34
C LYS A 516 14.15 0.21 20.28
N ASP A 517 13.87 0.92 19.20
CA ASP A 517 14.22 2.34 19.10
C ASP A 517 13.16 3.13 18.34
N THR A 518 13.13 4.45 18.54
CA THR A 518 12.15 5.37 17.94
C THR A 518 12.85 6.45 17.14
N PHE A 519 12.55 6.50 15.84
CA PHE A 519 13.10 7.45 14.89
C PHE A 519 11.98 8.34 14.37
N SER A 520 11.87 9.53 15.00
CA SER A 520 10.84 10.53 14.68
C SER A 520 9.43 9.94 14.74
N ARG A 521 8.83 9.57 13.60
CA ARG A 521 7.46 9.08 13.50
C ARG A 521 7.31 7.57 13.64
N PHE A 522 8.41 6.82 13.58
CA PHE A 522 8.38 5.36 13.54
C PHE A 522 9.14 4.76 14.73
N THR A 523 8.59 3.72 15.33
CA THR A 523 9.28 2.86 16.29
C THR A 523 9.59 1.55 15.59
N VAL A 524 10.82 1.07 15.71
CA VAL A 524 11.25 -0.22 15.17
C VAL A 524 11.47 -1.18 16.32
N LEU A 525 10.92 -2.38 16.20
CA LEU A 525 11.13 -3.49 17.14
C LEU A 525 11.94 -4.57 16.44
N ALA A 526 12.94 -5.12 17.12
CA ALA A 526 13.60 -6.36 16.74
C ALA A 526 13.07 -7.48 17.64
N LEU A 527 12.38 -8.45 17.06
CA LEU A 527 11.72 -9.54 17.75
C LEU A 527 12.41 -10.86 17.41
N LYS A 528 12.91 -11.59 18.42
CA LYS A 528 13.43 -12.94 18.26
C LYS A 528 12.30 -13.94 18.33
N ALA A 529 12.18 -14.82 17.35
CA ALA A 529 11.26 -15.94 17.44
C ALA A 529 11.70 -16.89 18.55
N ARG A 530 10.79 -17.16 19.49
CA ARG A 530 10.99 -18.20 20.50
C ARG A 530 11.06 -19.55 19.81
N ASP A 531 11.96 -20.38 20.28
CA ASP A 531 11.91 -21.80 19.98
C ASP A 531 10.75 -22.40 20.77
N ILE A 532 9.55 -22.38 20.19
CA ILE A 532 8.41 -23.13 20.74
C ILE A 532 8.68 -24.58 20.40
N GLY A 533 9.48 -25.22 21.26
CA GLY A 533 9.81 -26.63 21.12
C GLY A 533 8.54 -27.48 20.96
N THR A 534 8.64 -28.55 20.18
CA THR A 534 7.58 -29.54 19.97
C THR A 534 7.11 -30.24 21.26
N GLU A 535 7.78 -30.02 22.39
CA GLU A 535 7.47 -30.64 23.69
C GLU A 535 6.19 -30.10 24.34
N ASP A 536 5.86 -28.81 24.17
CA ASP A 536 4.67 -28.19 24.82
C ASP A 536 3.37 -28.33 24.01
N SER A 537 3.45 -28.79 22.75
CA SER A 537 2.27 -29.01 21.90
C SER A 537 1.62 -30.37 22.16
N CYS A 538 0.29 -30.41 22.15
CA CYS A 538 -0.45 -31.66 22.25
C CYS A 538 -0.24 -32.51 20.98
N ARG A 539 0.05 -33.79 21.16
CA ARG A 539 0.27 -34.77 20.08
C ARG A 539 -0.86 -35.77 20.08
N ILE A 540 -1.58 -35.88 18.97
CA ILE A 540 -2.78 -36.69 18.86
C ILE A 540 -2.59 -37.71 17.72
N GLY A 541 -2.68 -38.99 18.05
CA GLY A 541 -2.83 -40.05 17.04
C GLY A 541 -4.30 -40.13 16.64
N PHE A 542 -4.62 -40.17 15.35
CA PHE A 542 -6.01 -40.20 14.90
C PHE A 542 -6.26 -41.29 13.86
N ILE A 543 -7.39 -41.97 13.96
CA ILE A 543 -7.89 -42.98 13.00
C ILE A 543 -9.43 -42.96 13.00
N THR A 544 -10.06 -43.12 11.85
CA THR A 544 -11.53 -43.03 11.69
C THR A 544 -12.04 -44.06 10.68
N ASP A 545 -13.35 -44.31 10.66
CA ASP A 545 -14.03 -45.06 9.60
C ASP A 545 -13.38 -46.44 9.37
N ILE A 546 -13.30 -47.21 10.46
CA ILE A 546 -12.67 -48.53 10.49
C ILE A 546 -13.58 -49.56 9.82
N HIS A 547 -14.91 -49.40 9.97
CA HIS A 547 -15.93 -50.26 9.39
C HIS A 547 -15.66 -51.75 9.61
N ALA A 548 -15.20 -52.12 10.82
CA ALA A 548 -14.89 -53.51 11.13
C ALA A 548 -16.14 -54.38 10.99
N SER A 549 -15.99 -55.53 10.34
CA SER A 549 -17.09 -56.48 10.15
C SER A 549 -16.63 -57.89 10.49
N TYR A 550 -17.59 -58.72 10.86
CA TYR A 550 -17.34 -60.07 11.33
C TYR A 550 -16.68 -60.94 10.27
N SER A 551 -15.64 -61.66 10.67
CA SER A 551 -14.99 -62.70 9.86
C SER A 551 -14.67 -63.92 10.68
N LYS A 552 -15.27 -65.06 10.32
CA LYS A 552 -14.98 -66.36 10.94
C LYS A 552 -13.58 -66.90 10.59
N SER A 553 -12.98 -66.41 9.50
CA SER A 553 -11.66 -66.84 9.02
C SER A 553 -10.49 -66.03 9.60
N SER A 554 -10.76 -65.11 10.53
CA SER A 554 -9.77 -64.26 11.19
C SER A 554 -9.61 -64.63 12.66
N GLU A 555 -8.38 -64.63 13.17
CA GLU A 555 -8.06 -64.97 14.56
C GLU A 555 -8.74 -64.05 15.59
N ASN A 556 -9.04 -62.80 15.21
CA ASN A 556 -9.66 -61.79 16.08
C ASN A 556 -11.10 -61.43 15.65
N PHE A 557 -11.80 -62.32 14.94
CA PHE A 557 -13.20 -62.15 14.51
C PHE A 557 -13.52 -60.95 13.61
N ILE A 558 -12.53 -60.13 13.24
CA ILE A 558 -12.67 -59.00 12.30
C ILE A 558 -11.84 -59.24 11.04
N ARG A 559 -12.30 -58.69 9.92
CA ARG A 559 -11.60 -58.77 8.62
C ARG A 559 -10.16 -58.23 8.66
N LYS A 560 -9.27 -58.80 7.83
CA LYS A 560 -7.85 -58.39 7.75
C LYS A 560 -7.69 -56.96 7.26
N GLU A 561 -8.61 -56.52 6.43
CA GLU A 561 -8.71 -55.17 5.90
C GLU A 561 -8.93 -54.12 7.00
N SER A 562 -9.50 -54.52 8.15
CA SER A 562 -9.63 -53.65 9.33
C SER A 562 -8.53 -53.92 10.37
N SER A 563 -8.12 -55.18 10.57
CA SER A 563 -7.12 -55.51 11.59
C SER A 563 -5.70 -55.05 11.24
N LEU A 564 -5.27 -55.17 9.98
CA LEU A 564 -3.91 -54.80 9.57
C LEU A 564 -3.62 -53.29 9.73
N PRO A 565 -4.52 -52.37 9.34
CA PRO A 565 -4.35 -50.94 9.64
C PRO A 565 -4.29 -50.64 11.14
N LEU A 566 -5.12 -51.32 11.95
CA LEU A 566 -5.15 -51.13 13.40
C LEU A 566 -3.84 -51.60 14.07
N GLU A 567 -3.25 -52.70 13.62
CA GLU A 567 -1.94 -53.18 14.09
C GLU A 567 -0.83 -52.18 13.73
N ALA A 568 -0.81 -51.72 12.48
CA ALA A 568 0.16 -50.73 12.02
C ALA A 568 0.04 -49.40 12.77
N PHE A 569 -1.19 -48.94 13.01
CA PHE A 569 -1.47 -47.75 13.79
C PHE A 569 -0.97 -47.90 15.23
N ALA A 570 -1.33 -48.99 15.91
CA ALA A 570 -0.90 -49.24 17.28
C ALA A 570 0.63 -49.33 17.42
N GLU A 571 1.29 -50.04 16.49
CA GLU A 571 2.76 -50.11 16.46
C GLU A 571 3.39 -48.73 16.29
N LYS A 572 2.85 -47.91 15.37
CA LYS A 572 3.34 -46.56 15.11
C LYS A 572 3.17 -45.67 16.33
N MET A 573 1.99 -45.69 16.97
CA MET A 573 1.69 -44.89 18.14
C MET A 573 2.59 -45.26 19.34
N ASN A 574 2.87 -46.54 19.57
CA ASN A 574 3.72 -46.95 20.70
C ASN A 574 5.22 -46.73 20.45
N LYS A 575 5.71 -47.08 19.25
CA LYS A 575 7.16 -47.14 18.99
C LYS A 575 7.73 -45.82 18.48
N GLN A 576 6.97 -45.04 17.73
CA GLN A 576 7.50 -43.89 16.98
C GLN A 576 6.84 -42.58 17.39
N PHE A 577 5.51 -42.48 17.29
CA PHE A 577 4.84 -41.21 17.53
C PHE A 577 4.70 -40.90 19.03
N LYS A 578 4.23 -41.84 19.84
CA LYS A 578 3.99 -41.67 21.29
C LYS A 578 3.13 -40.43 21.57
N PRO A 579 1.86 -40.45 21.15
CA PRO A 579 0.97 -39.30 21.34
C PRO A 579 0.60 -39.10 22.81
N ASP A 580 0.14 -37.90 23.16
CA ASP A 580 -0.49 -37.63 24.45
C ASP A 580 -1.89 -38.29 24.51
N PHE A 581 -2.61 -38.30 23.39
CA PHE A 581 -3.90 -39.00 23.23
C PHE A 581 -4.01 -39.68 21.87
N VAL A 582 -4.73 -40.80 21.84
CA VAL A 582 -5.29 -41.34 20.60
C VAL A 582 -6.76 -40.95 20.50
N VAL A 583 -7.21 -40.54 19.33
CA VAL A 583 -8.62 -40.29 19.05
C VAL A 583 -9.10 -41.25 17.96
N GLN A 584 -10.15 -42.01 18.27
CA GLN A 584 -10.87 -42.83 17.32
C GLN A 584 -12.11 -42.05 16.84
N GLY A 585 -12.18 -41.76 15.53
CA GLY A 585 -13.04 -40.72 14.94
C GLY A 585 -14.48 -41.08 14.55
N GLY A 586 -15.02 -42.18 15.05
CA GLY A 586 -16.34 -42.74 14.69
C GLY A 586 -16.25 -43.93 13.71
N ASP A 587 -17.37 -44.65 13.55
CA ASP A 587 -17.54 -45.80 12.65
C ASP A 587 -16.47 -46.92 12.83
N MET A 588 -16.30 -47.40 14.06
CA MET A 588 -15.46 -48.55 14.43
C MET A 588 -15.93 -49.86 13.79
N ILE A 589 -17.24 -50.01 13.65
CA ILE A 589 -17.89 -51.22 13.12
C ILE A 589 -18.69 -50.88 11.87
N ASP A 590 -18.88 -51.83 10.96
CA ASP A 590 -19.78 -51.62 9.83
C ASP A 590 -21.24 -51.64 10.28
N GLY A 591 -21.60 -52.15 11.46
CA GLY A 591 -22.98 -52.04 11.97
C GLY A 591 -24.04 -52.68 11.06
N ARG A 592 -23.68 -53.69 10.27
CA ARG A 592 -24.58 -54.52 9.43
C ARG A 592 -24.60 -55.97 9.88
N GLU A 593 -24.22 -56.22 11.13
CA GLU A 593 -24.11 -57.57 11.64
C GLU A 593 -25.48 -58.22 11.81
N LYS A 594 -25.53 -59.54 11.59
CA LYS A 594 -26.77 -60.32 11.64
C LYS A 594 -27.40 -60.39 13.03
N SER A 595 -26.62 -60.14 14.08
CA SER A 595 -27.10 -60.08 15.47
C SER A 595 -26.31 -59.06 16.28
N LYS A 596 -26.95 -58.50 17.32
CA LYS A 596 -26.27 -57.60 18.28
C LYS A 596 -25.11 -58.26 19.00
N ASP A 597 -25.16 -59.57 19.22
CA ASP A 597 -24.03 -60.32 19.81
C ASP A 597 -22.82 -60.33 18.88
N THR A 598 -23.05 -60.48 17.57
CA THR A 598 -21.99 -60.40 16.57
C THR A 598 -21.42 -58.98 16.50
N ALA A 599 -22.28 -57.95 16.49
CA ALA A 599 -21.85 -56.55 16.55
C ALA A 599 -21.00 -56.26 17.80
N ARG A 600 -21.41 -56.80 18.96
CA ARG A 600 -20.66 -56.69 20.21
C ARG A 600 -19.30 -57.38 20.13
N LEU A 601 -19.23 -58.57 19.55
CA LEU A 601 -17.95 -59.29 19.35
C LEU A 601 -17.01 -58.53 18.41
N VAL A 602 -17.53 -57.94 17.34
CA VAL A 602 -16.75 -57.12 16.41
C VAL A 602 -16.24 -55.86 17.12
N LEU A 603 -17.11 -55.14 17.84
CA LEU A 603 -16.72 -53.94 18.59
C LEU A 603 -15.67 -54.25 19.67
N ASP A 604 -15.86 -55.33 20.44
CA ASP A 604 -14.92 -55.79 21.46
C ASP A 604 -13.54 -56.10 20.84
N SER A 605 -13.55 -56.76 19.69
CA SER A 605 -12.33 -57.10 18.97
C SER A 605 -11.62 -55.87 18.40
N THR A 606 -12.36 -54.86 17.94
CA THR A 606 -11.80 -53.58 17.49
C THR A 606 -11.21 -52.78 18.66
N ILE A 607 -11.94 -52.66 19.78
CA ILE A 607 -11.48 -51.94 20.98
C ILE A 607 -10.19 -52.56 21.55
N ARG A 608 -10.02 -53.88 21.47
CA ARG A 608 -8.79 -54.58 21.89
C ARG A 608 -7.53 -54.18 21.12
N TYR A 609 -7.62 -53.50 19.98
CA TYR A 609 -6.43 -52.90 19.35
C TYR A 609 -6.05 -51.56 20.00
N PHE A 610 -7.03 -50.77 20.43
CA PHE A 610 -6.78 -49.52 21.15
C PHE A 610 -6.26 -49.77 22.56
N SER A 611 -6.67 -50.85 23.23
CA SER A 611 -6.11 -51.23 24.53
C SER A 611 -4.63 -51.67 24.49
N LYS A 612 -4.07 -51.93 23.29
CA LYS A 612 -2.65 -52.20 23.09
C LYS A 612 -1.82 -50.92 22.95
N ILE A 613 -2.45 -49.74 22.86
CA ILE A 613 -1.78 -48.46 22.72
C ILE A 613 -1.52 -47.88 24.12
N ASP A 614 -0.29 -47.43 24.37
CA ASP A 614 0.13 -46.93 25.69
C ASP A 614 -0.58 -45.61 26.06
N SER A 615 -0.94 -44.80 25.05
CA SER A 615 -1.61 -43.51 25.23
C SER A 615 -3.13 -43.67 25.45
N PRO A 616 -3.75 -42.83 26.29
CA PRO A 616 -5.21 -42.86 26.49
C PRO A 616 -5.97 -42.66 25.17
N THR A 617 -7.02 -43.46 24.95
CA THR A 617 -7.87 -43.37 23.76
C THR A 617 -9.17 -42.61 24.06
N LEU A 618 -9.52 -41.67 23.20
CA LEU A 618 -10.79 -40.95 23.19
C LEU A 618 -11.62 -41.46 22.01
N HIS A 619 -12.84 -41.91 22.29
CA HIS A 619 -13.76 -42.46 21.29
C HIS A 619 -14.83 -41.44 20.91
N VAL A 620 -14.98 -41.20 19.60
CA VAL A 620 -16.06 -40.42 18.98
C VAL A 620 -17.15 -41.40 18.52
N MET A 621 -18.42 -41.06 18.76
CA MET A 621 -19.54 -41.85 18.26
C MET A 621 -19.74 -41.59 16.77
N GLY A 622 -19.93 -42.66 15.97
CA GLY A 622 -20.37 -42.58 14.59
C GLY A 622 -21.77 -43.17 14.41
N ASN A 623 -22.29 -43.04 13.19
CA ASN A 623 -23.64 -43.48 12.85
C ASN A 623 -23.73 -45.00 12.62
N HIS A 624 -22.61 -45.70 12.40
CA HIS A 624 -22.62 -47.15 12.26
C HIS A 624 -22.65 -47.90 13.60
N GLU A 625 -22.22 -47.27 14.70
CA GLU A 625 -22.21 -47.88 16.03
C GLU A 625 -23.60 -48.35 16.49
N THR A 626 -24.63 -47.52 16.29
CA THR A 626 -25.96 -47.72 16.89
C THR A 626 -27.09 -48.00 15.90
N ARG A 627 -26.75 -48.21 14.62
CA ARG A 627 -27.74 -48.58 13.59
C ARG A 627 -28.25 -50.01 13.77
N SER A 628 -29.19 -50.43 12.92
CA SER A 628 -29.94 -51.69 13.08
C SER A 628 -29.08 -52.96 13.27
N GLY A 629 -27.91 -53.04 12.64
CA GLY A 629 -26.94 -54.13 12.80
C GLY A 629 -25.73 -53.79 13.70
N GLY A 630 -25.81 -52.72 14.49
CA GLY A 630 -24.80 -52.26 15.44
C GLY A 630 -25.07 -52.70 16.89
N VAL A 631 -24.43 -52.03 17.84
CA VAL A 631 -24.60 -52.24 19.29
C VAL A 631 -25.61 -51.23 19.87
N THR A 632 -26.07 -51.44 21.10
CA THR A 632 -26.84 -50.40 21.81
C THR A 632 -25.91 -49.29 22.32
N LEU A 633 -26.45 -48.09 22.52
CA LEU A 633 -25.71 -46.98 23.15
C LEU A 633 -25.11 -47.40 24.50
N LYS A 634 -25.86 -48.13 25.32
CA LYS A 634 -25.37 -48.65 26.60
C LYS A 634 -24.18 -49.58 26.41
N GLN A 635 -24.25 -50.51 25.46
CA GLN A 635 -23.14 -51.41 25.15
C GLN A 635 -21.90 -50.64 24.67
N TRP A 636 -22.07 -49.60 23.84
CA TRP A 636 -20.97 -48.77 23.40
C TRP A 636 -20.29 -48.02 24.56
N LEU A 637 -21.09 -47.40 25.45
CA LEU A 637 -20.57 -46.71 26.64
C LEU A 637 -19.83 -47.67 27.58
N ASP A 638 -20.43 -48.83 27.87
CA ASP A 638 -19.85 -49.86 28.75
C ASP A 638 -18.51 -50.38 28.19
N MET A 639 -18.41 -50.56 26.87
CA MET A 639 -17.22 -51.13 26.22
C MET A 639 -16.10 -50.12 25.95
N THR A 640 -16.45 -48.86 25.69
CA THR A 640 -15.45 -47.77 25.54
C THR A 640 -15.01 -47.18 26.88
N GLY A 641 -15.72 -47.48 27.96
CA GLY A 641 -15.48 -46.90 29.28
C GLY A 641 -15.93 -45.44 29.41
N ASN A 642 -16.69 -44.93 28.43
CA ASN A 642 -17.21 -43.57 28.42
C ASN A 642 -18.48 -43.44 29.26
N THR A 643 -18.61 -42.32 29.98
CA THR A 643 -19.83 -41.99 30.74
C THR A 643 -20.83 -41.15 29.95
N SER A 644 -20.40 -40.61 28.80
CA SER A 644 -21.17 -39.76 27.88
C SER A 644 -20.62 -39.92 26.47
N THR A 645 -21.43 -39.66 25.44
CA THR A 645 -21.00 -39.68 24.03
C THR A 645 -20.28 -38.41 23.59
N TYR A 646 -20.46 -37.32 24.35
CA TYR A 646 -19.72 -36.07 24.20
C TYR A 646 -19.05 -35.68 25.52
N TYR A 647 -17.82 -35.20 25.44
CA TYR A 647 -16.98 -34.85 26.60
C TYR A 647 -15.75 -34.04 26.15
N ALA A 648 -14.98 -33.50 27.10
CA ALA A 648 -13.74 -32.78 26.81
C ALA A 648 -12.58 -33.26 27.68
N ARG A 649 -11.34 -33.08 27.19
CA ARG A 649 -10.09 -33.41 27.90
C ARG A 649 -9.05 -32.32 27.68
N ASP A 650 -8.21 -32.11 28.69
CA ASP A 650 -7.05 -31.23 28.59
C ASP A 650 -5.82 -32.00 28.17
N CYS A 651 -5.10 -31.43 27.21
CA CYS A 651 -3.85 -31.93 26.70
C CYS A 651 -2.89 -30.75 26.56
N LYS A 652 -2.03 -30.56 27.57
CA LYS A 652 -1.11 -29.43 27.65
C LYS A 652 -1.84 -28.09 27.48
N ASP A 653 -1.50 -27.30 26.46
CA ASP A 653 -2.12 -26.00 26.13
C ASP A 653 -3.46 -26.11 25.37
N THR A 654 -3.92 -27.33 25.08
CA THR A 654 -5.04 -27.59 24.18
C THR A 654 -6.20 -28.31 24.87
N LYS A 655 -7.41 -27.78 24.69
CA LYS A 655 -8.68 -28.43 25.03
C LYS A 655 -9.14 -29.28 23.83
N ILE A 656 -9.23 -30.59 24.03
CA ILE A 656 -9.81 -31.54 23.08
C ILE A 656 -11.30 -31.69 23.41
N ILE A 657 -12.16 -31.46 22.42
CA ILE A 657 -13.62 -31.53 22.56
C ILE A 657 -14.14 -32.64 21.66
N ILE A 658 -14.80 -33.63 22.25
CA ILE A 658 -15.48 -34.73 21.56
C ILE A 658 -16.97 -34.43 21.51
N LEU A 659 -17.52 -34.39 20.29
CA LEU A 659 -18.95 -34.21 20.04
C LEU A 659 -19.57 -35.47 19.45
N ASP A 660 -20.86 -35.64 19.73
CA ASP A 660 -21.69 -36.69 19.17
C ASP A 660 -22.70 -36.07 18.20
N GLY A 661 -22.42 -36.17 16.90
CA GLY A 661 -23.32 -35.70 15.85
C GLY A 661 -24.57 -36.56 15.65
N THR A 662 -24.57 -37.76 16.25
CA THR A 662 -25.68 -38.72 16.20
C THR A 662 -26.64 -38.59 17.38
N ASP A 663 -26.36 -37.67 18.30
CA ASP A 663 -27.13 -37.43 19.53
C ASP A 663 -28.62 -37.18 19.28
N THR A 664 -28.96 -36.47 18.19
CA THR A 664 -30.35 -36.35 17.72
C THR A 664 -30.43 -36.19 16.20
N THR A 665 -31.65 -36.23 15.68
CA THR A 665 -31.93 -35.96 14.27
C THR A 665 -32.98 -34.88 14.12
N LYS A 666 -32.82 -33.99 13.15
CA LYS A 666 -33.77 -32.92 12.82
C LYS A 666 -34.06 -32.94 11.33
N ASP A 667 -35.33 -33.11 10.94
CA ASP A 667 -35.74 -33.16 9.53
C ASP A 667 -34.90 -34.14 8.68
N ASP A 668 -34.57 -35.28 9.28
CA ASP A 668 -33.70 -36.32 8.74
C ASP A 668 -32.22 -35.96 8.55
N TYR A 669 -31.75 -34.84 9.10
CA TYR A 669 -30.33 -34.48 9.25
C TYR A 669 -29.78 -34.89 10.63
N TYR A 670 -28.46 -35.03 10.73
CA TYR A 670 -27.73 -35.12 12.00
C TYR A 670 -27.74 -33.79 12.74
N ALA A 671 -27.86 -33.81 14.06
CA ALA A 671 -27.90 -32.61 14.88
C ALA A 671 -27.44 -32.89 16.32
N LEU A 672 -26.96 -31.84 17.00
CA LEU A 672 -26.71 -31.89 18.45
C LEU A 672 -28.02 -31.61 19.20
N SER A 673 -28.29 -32.34 20.29
CA SER A 673 -29.41 -32.02 21.18
C SER A 673 -29.19 -30.65 21.85
N GLU A 674 -30.26 -30.03 22.34
CA GLU A 674 -30.17 -28.78 23.11
C GLU A 674 -29.23 -28.94 24.31
N LYS A 675 -29.28 -30.09 24.99
CA LYS A 675 -28.41 -30.41 26.12
C LYS A 675 -26.93 -30.40 25.73
N GLN A 676 -26.58 -30.99 24.58
CA GLN A 676 -25.20 -31.00 24.09
C GLN A 676 -24.76 -29.61 23.62
N MET A 677 -25.64 -28.82 23.00
CA MET A 677 -25.38 -27.44 22.61
C MET A 677 -25.08 -26.53 23.82
N ASP A 678 -25.87 -26.64 24.88
CA ASP A 678 -25.67 -25.87 26.11
C ASP A 678 -24.36 -26.26 26.80
N TRP A 679 -24.08 -27.56 26.89
CA TRP A 679 -22.80 -28.08 27.40
C TRP A 679 -21.61 -27.56 26.58
N LEU A 680 -21.70 -27.57 25.26
CA LEU A 680 -20.64 -27.08 24.38
C LEU A 680 -20.35 -25.59 24.63
N GLY A 681 -21.38 -24.76 24.79
CA GLY A 681 -21.23 -23.35 25.14
C GLY A 681 -20.44 -23.15 26.44
N GLN A 682 -20.76 -23.93 27.48
CA GLN A 682 -20.06 -23.88 28.78
C GLN A 682 -18.59 -24.32 28.66
N ILE A 683 -18.30 -25.35 27.87
CA ILE A 683 -16.91 -25.81 27.64
C ILE A 683 -16.09 -24.76 26.90
N LEU A 684 -16.65 -24.13 25.87
CA LEU A 684 -15.96 -23.07 25.11
C LEU A 684 -15.65 -21.86 25.98
N GLU A 685 -16.59 -21.46 26.85
CA GLU A 685 -16.41 -20.34 27.78
C GLU A 685 -15.40 -20.66 28.89
N SER A 686 -15.47 -21.84 29.49
CA SER A 686 -14.56 -22.25 30.58
C SER A 686 -13.14 -22.56 30.12
N SER A 687 -12.90 -22.67 28.81
CA SER A 687 -11.57 -22.92 28.20
C SER A 687 -10.98 -21.69 27.49
N ARG A 688 -11.41 -20.49 27.87
CA ARG A 688 -10.80 -19.23 27.39
C ARG A 688 -9.30 -19.22 27.70
N GLY A 689 -8.50 -18.92 26.67
CA GLY A 689 -7.03 -18.92 26.76
C GLY A 689 -6.35 -20.23 26.35
N MET A 690 -7.08 -21.33 26.20
CA MET A 690 -6.56 -22.58 25.62
C MET A 690 -6.81 -22.64 24.11
N LYS A 691 -5.94 -23.34 23.38
CA LYS A 691 -6.25 -23.81 22.03
C LYS A 691 -7.39 -24.82 22.10
N LYS A 692 -8.24 -24.89 21.08
CA LYS A 692 -9.39 -25.80 21.10
C LYS A 692 -9.49 -26.55 19.78
N ILE A 693 -9.51 -27.87 19.87
CA ILE A 693 -9.73 -28.76 18.72
C ILE A 693 -10.97 -29.59 18.99
N VAL A 694 -11.82 -29.68 17.97
CA VAL A 694 -13.08 -30.41 18.02
C VAL A 694 -12.97 -31.66 17.16
N PHE A 695 -13.39 -32.80 17.70
CA PHE A 695 -13.60 -34.03 16.95
C PHE A 695 -15.10 -34.33 16.91
N LEU A 696 -15.60 -34.53 15.70
CA LEU A 696 -17.00 -34.82 15.41
C LEU A 696 -17.02 -35.75 14.19
N HIS A 697 -17.76 -36.86 14.25
CA HIS A 697 -17.73 -37.83 13.14
C HIS A 697 -18.30 -37.22 11.85
N GLU A 698 -19.50 -36.65 11.92
CA GLU A 698 -20.18 -36.02 10.79
C GLU A 698 -19.68 -34.59 10.52
N PRO A 699 -19.12 -34.29 9.34
CA PRO A 699 -18.60 -32.96 9.05
C PRO A 699 -19.68 -31.86 9.07
N LEU A 700 -19.33 -30.68 9.57
CA LEU A 700 -20.16 -29.48 9.47
C LEU A 700 -20.15 -28.85 8.06
N ILE A 701 -19.37 -29.40 7.14
CA ILE A 701 -19.29 -28.97 5.74
C ILE A 701 -20.09 -29.98 4.90
N THR A 702 -20.93 -29.48 4.01
CA THR A 702 -21.75 -30.34 3.14
C THR A 702 -20.86 -31.06 2.12
N ARG A 703 -21.32 -32.20 1.61
CA ARG A 703 -20.59 -32.97 0.60
C ARG A 703 -20.45 -32.18 -0.70
N ALA A 704 -21.46 -31.37 -1.04
CA ALA A 704 -21.41 -30.46 -2.19
C ALA A 704 -20.32 -29.38 -2.05
N GLU A 705 -20.05 -28.91 -0.83
CA GLU A 705 -18.92 -28.00 -0.55
C GLU A 705 -17.56 -28.71 -0.59
N MET A 706 -17.52 -30.04 -0.41
CA MET A 706 -16.30 -30.84 -0.48
C MET A 706 -15.94 -31.23 -1.92
N SER A 707 -16.89 -31.77 -2.68
CA SER A 707 -16.75 -32.12 -4.09
C SER A 707 -18.12 -32.37 -4.73
N SER A 708 -18.27 -31.99 -6.00
CA SER A 708 -19.46 -32.31 -6.81
C SER A 708 -19.68 -33.80 -7.05
N ASP A 709 -18.63 -34.61 -6.88
CA ASP A 709 -18.63 -36.03 -7.23
C ASP A 709 -19.16 -36.91 -6.08
N LEU A 710 -19.29 -36.34 -4.88
CA LEU A 710 -19.80 -37.05 -3.71
C LEU A 710 -21.32 -37.20 -3.80
N LYS A 711 -21.79 -38.46 -3.83
CA LYS A 711 -23.22 -38.80 -3.75
C LYS A 711 -23.84 -38.28 -2.46
N PHE A 712 -25.13 -37.92 -2.54
CA PHE A 712 -25.91 -37.50 -1.38
C PHE A 712 -26.05 -38.65 -0.37
N GLU A 713 -25.73 -38.36 0.88
CA GLU A 713 -25.94 -39.20 2.07
C GLU A 713 -26.48 -38.30 3.18
N LYS A 714 -26.85 -38.86 4.34
CA LYS A 714 -27.32 -38.05 5.47
C LYS A 714 -26.21 -37.11 5.95
N GLU A 715 -26.52 -35.82 6.08
CA GLU A 715 -25.58 -34.75 6.46
C GLU A 715 -26.01 -34.08 7.78
N PHE A 716 -25.15 -33.18 8.28
CA PHE A 716 -25.46 -32.33 9.43
C PHE A 716 -26.50 -31.25 9.07
N ASP A 717 -27.41 -30.91 9.99
CA ASP A 717 -28.43 -29.88 9.78
C ASP A 717 -27.75 -28.56 9.36
N PRO A 718 -28.04 -28.03 8.15
CA PRO A 718 -27.28 -26.90 7.61
C PRO A 718 -27.46 -25.63 8.45
N ILE A 719 -28.62 -25.45 9.09
CA ILE A 719 -28.92 -24.31 9.94
C ILE A 719 -28.11 -24.40 11.25
N GLN A 720 -28.14 -25.55 11.92
CA GLN A 720 -27.37 -25.75 13.15
C GLN A 720 -25.88 -25.75 12.88
N SER A 721 -25.42 -26.33 11.77
CA SER A 721 -24.03 -26.30 11.32
C SER A 721 -23.51 -24.86 11.22
N ALA A 722 -24.22 -23.97 10.52
CA ALA A 722 -23.83 -22.56 10.43
C ALA A 722 -23.75 -21.88 11.81
N LYS A 723 -24.68 -22.22 12.73
CA LYS A 723 -24.69 -21.70 14.10
C LYS A 723 -23.48 -22.19 14.90
N ILE A 724 -23.10 -23.47 14.77
CA ILE A 724 -21.95 -24.08 15.44
C ILE A 724 -20.64 -23.50 14.90
N LYS A 725 -20.49 -23.36 13.57
CA LYS A 725 -19.30 -22.73 12.97
C LYS A 725 -19.06 -21.33 13.52
N LYS A 726 -20.11 -20.50 13.57
CA LYS A 726 -20.03 -19.16 14.15
C LYS A 726 -19.70 -19.17 15.64
N LEU A 727 -20.25 -20.13 16.39
CA LEU A 727 -19.92 -20.31 17.80
C LEU A 727 -18.44 -20.64 17.99
N PHE A 728 -17.88 -21.50 17.14
CA PHE A 728 -16.47 -21.89 17.13
C PHE A 728 -15.53 -20.75 16.75
N GLU A 729 -15.85 -20.00 15.69
CA GLU A 729 -15.12 -18.80 15.29
C GLU A 729 -15.04 -17.80 16.45
N ASN A 730 -16.17 -17.51 17.09
CA ASN A 730 -16.25 -16.54 18.19
C ASN A 730 -15.50 -16.95 19.46
N ASN A 731 -15.22 -18.25 19.63
CA ASN A 731 -14.57 -18.80 20.83
C ASN A 731 -13.15 -19.34 20.57
N GLY A 732 -12.59 -19.05 19.39
CA GLY A 732 -11.22 -19.38 19.04
C GLY A 732 -10.96 -20.89 18.95
N VAL A 733 -11.88 -21.64 18.36
CA VAL A 733 -11.63 -23.03 17.95
C VAL A 733 -10.74 -23.03 16.70
N SER A 734 -9.62 -23.75 16.75
CA SER A 734 -8.62 -23.72 15.68
C SER A 734 -8.91 -24.74 14.58
N MET A 735 -9.52 -25.88 14.93
CA MET A 735 -9.73 -26.96 13.98
C MET A 735 -10.90 -27.87 14.39
N ILE A 736 -11.64 -28.33 13.39
CA ILE A 736 -12.65 -29.39 13.48
C ILE A 736 -12.19 -30.55 12.61
N ILE A 737 -12.08 -31.73 13.20
CA ILE A 737 -11.65 -32.95 12.53
C ILE A 737 -12.82 -33.93 12.46
N SER A 738 -13.04 -34.49 11.28
CA SER A 738 -14.19 -35.35 10.98
C SER A 738 -13.85 -36.49 10.02
N GLY A 739 -14.71 -37.52 10.03
CA GLY A 739 -14.66 -38.71 9.17
C GLY A 739 -15.87 -38.74 8.23
N HIS A 740 -16.64 -39.85 8.25
CA HIS A 740 -17.97 -40.09 7.63
C HIS A 740 -18.01 -40.00 6.09
N ASN A 741 -17.57 -38.87 5.55
CA ASN A 741 -17.53 -38.64 4.11
C ASN A 741 -16.40 -39.42 3.43
N GLU A 742 -15.47 -40.00 4.18
CA GLU A 742 -14.32 -40.80 3.68
C GLU A 742 -13.57 -40.10 2.53
N PHE A 743 -13.41 -38.77 2.66
CA PHE A 743 -12.85 -37.88 1.65
C PHE A 743 -11.79 -36.96 2.27
N LEU A 744 -10.69 -36.72 1.56
CA LEU A 744 -9.62 -35.86 2.02
C LEU A 744 -9.94 -34.40 1.70
N TYR A 745 -10.30 -33.62 2.73
CA TYR A 745 -10.70 -32.22 2.56
C TYR A 745 -10.10 -31.32 3.62
N ARG A 746 -9.63 -30.15 3.21
CA ARG A 746 -9.21 -29.08 4.11
C ARG A 746 -9.65 -27.72 3.60
N LYS A 747 -10.32 -26.95 4.45
CA LYS A 747 -10.64 -25.54 4.18
C LYS A 747 -10.41 -24.69 5.42
N ASN A 748 -9.80 -23.52 5.25
CA ASN A 748 -9.66 -22.53 6.31
C ASN A 748 -10.66 -21.40 6.06
N GLU A 749 -11.63 -21.25 6.98
CA GLU A 749 -12.62 -20.16 6.97
C GLU A 749 -12.46 -19.36 8.26
N ASN A 750 -12.10 -18.07 8.17
CA ASN A 750 -11.99 -17.17 9.33
C ASN A 750 -11.14 -17.70 10.51
N ASN A 751 -10.01 -18.37 10.21
CA ASN A 751 -9.14 -19.04 11.19
C ASN A 751 -9.70 -20.31 11.85
N LEU A 752 -10.82 -20.83 11.35
CA LEU A 752 -11.37 -22.15 11.68
C LEU A 752 -11.04 -23.14 10.56
N ILE A 753 -10.27 -24.18 10.88
CA ILE A 753 -9.92 -25.21 9.91
C ILE A 753 -10.97 -26.32 9.93
N HIS A 754 -11.59 -26.55 8.79
CA HIS A 754 -12.43 -27.73 8.53
C HIS A 754 -11.58 -28.82 7.90
N GLN A 755 -11.39 -29.93 8.62
CA GLN A 755 -10.59 -31.07 8.18
C GLN A 755 -11.47 -32.33 8.14
N ALA A 756 -11.73 -32.85 6.94
CA ALA A 756 -12.28 -34.19 6.76
C ALA A 756 -11.16 -35.13 6.33
N LEU A 757 -11.10 -36.31 6.96
CA LEU A 757 -10.03 -37.27 6.76
C LEU A 757 -10.62 -38.62 6.31
N PRO A 758 -10.06 -39.27 5.29
CA PRO A 758 -10.56 -40.57 4.83
C PRO A 758 -10.35 -41.69 5.87
N GLY A 759 -11.12 -42.76 5.70
CA GLY A 759 -11.05 -43.97 6.52
C GLY A 759 -10.04 -45.00 6.02
N ILE A 760 -10.11 -46.22 6.58
CA ILE A 760 -9.16 -47.29 6.22
C ILE A 760 -9.59 -48.10 5.00
N PHE A 761 -10.88 -48.10 4.63
CA PHE A 761 -11.44 -49.07 3.69
C PHE A 761 -11.91 -48.46 2.36
N LYS A 762 -12.64 -47.33 2.39
CA LYS A 762 -13.17 -46.71 1.18
C LYS A 762 -12.51 -45.36 0.96
N SER A 763 -12.05 -45.15 -0.27
CA SER A 763 -11.80 -43.79 -0.77
C SER A 763 -12.99 -43.43 -1.63
N LYS A 764 -13.72 -42.36 -1.26
CA LYS A 764 -14.74 -41.78 -2.14
C LYS A 764 -14.14 -40.78 -3.13
N ASP A 765 -12.82 -40.62 -3.12
CA ASP A 765 -12.04 -39.92 -4.14
C ASP A 765 -11.79 -40.87 -5.32
N GLU A 766 -12.36 -40.54 -6.49
CA GLU A 766 -12.23 -41.34 -7.71
C GLU A 766 -10.83 -41.29 -8.33
N LYS A 767 -10.00 -40.29 -7.96
CA LYS A 767 -8.66 -40.09 -8.52
C LYS A 767 -7.58 -40.80 -7.71
N ILE A 768 -7.73 -40.88 -6.39
CA ILE A 768 -6.73 -41.47 -5.49
C ILE A 768 -7.39 -42.30 -4.39
N SER A 769 -6.84 -43.49 -4.13
CA SER A 769 -7.28 -44.33 -3.00
C SER A 769 -6.42 -44.14 -1.75
N TRP A 770 -7.08 -43.93 -0.61
CA TRP A 770 -6.49 -43.66 0.70
C TRP A 770 -6.55 -44.87 1.64
N TYR A 771 -6.17 -46.06 1.15
CA TYR A 771 -6.32 -47.29 1.93
C TYR A 771 -5.49 -47.26 3.20
N HIS A 772 -6.02 -47.91 4.25
CA HIS A 772 -5.37 -48.10 5.54
C HIS A 772 -5.00 -46.80 6.26
N SER A 773 -5.69 -45.68 5.96
CA SER A 773 -5.22 -44.38 6.39
C SER A 773 -5.30 -44.14 7.91
N PHE A 774 -4.27 -43.48 8.46
CA PHE A 774 -4.23 -42.99 9.83
C PHE A 774 -3.32 -41.77 9.94
N TYR A 775 -3.38 -41.06 11.07
CA TYR A 775 -2.90 -39.68 11.16
C TYR A 775 -2.13 -39.38 12.44
N GLU A 776 -1.14 -38.50 12.30
CA GLU A 776 -0.45 -37.82 13.40
C GLU A 776 -0.83 -36.34 13.35
N ILE A 777 -1.32 -35.81 14.47
CA ILE A 777 -1.78 -34.43 14.58
C ILE A 777 -0.99 -33.76 15.69
N THR A 778 -0.49 -32.55 15.42
CA THR A 778 0.16 -31.73 16.45
C THR A 778 -0.55 -30.40 16.55
N THR A 779 -0.77 -29.91 17.76
CA THR A 779 -1.54 -28.67 18.01
C THR A 779 -0.68 -27.40 17.93
N THR A 780 0.36 -27.46 17.10
CA THR A 780 1.18 -26.33 16.69
C THR A 780 0.40 -25.42 15.73
N GLU A 781 0.95 -24.24 15.39
CA GLU A 781 0.27 -23.28 14.51
C GLU A 781 0.02 -23.89 13.12
N GLY A 782 -1.21 -23.72 12.60
CA GLY A 782 -1.68 -24.42 11.40
C GLY A 782 -2.15 -25.86 11.64
N SER A 783 -1.90 -26.42 12.82
CA SER A 783 -2.27 -27.79 13.23
C SER A 783 -1.99 -28.83 12.13
N PRO A 784 -0.70 -29.03 11.78
CA PRO A 784 -0.35 -29.89 10.68
C PRO A 784 -0.80 -31.33 10.98
N VAL A 785 -1.39 -31.95 9.95
CA VAL A 785 -1.80 -33.35 9.95
C VAL A 785 -0.83 -34.11 9.06
N LYS A 786 -0.24 -35.17 9.58
CA LYS A 786 0.59 -36.08 8.81
C LYS A 786 -0.17 -37.39 8.62
N MET A 787 -0.55 -37.64 7.38
CA MET A 787 -1.32 -38.80 6.95
C MET A 787 -0.39 -39.92 6.50
N TYR A 788 -0.69 -41.14 6.92
CA TYR A 788 -0.08 -42.37 6.43
C TYR A 788 -1.14 -43.17 5.69
N TYR A 789 -0.85 -43.61 4.47
CA TYR A 789 -1.81 -44.35 3.65
C TYR A 789 -1.14 -45.28 2.65
N LYS A 790 -1.93 -46.15 2.00
CA LYS A 790 -1.52 -46.99 0.87
C LYS A 790 -2.36 -46.65 -0.35
N LYS A 791 -1.75 -46.63 -1.54
CA LYS A 791 -2.49 -46.44 -2.80
C LYS A 791 -3.27 -47.69 -3.20
N ASN A 792 -2.84 -48.86 -2.73
CA ASN A 792 -3.51 -50.14 -2.95
C ASN A 792 -3.33 -51.05 -1.72
N THR A 793 -4.29 -51.92 -1.44
CA THR A 793 -4.29 -52.87 -0.32
C THR A 793 -3.11 -53.85 -0.34
N ASN A 794 -2.53 -54.12 -1.52
CA ASN A 794 -1.36 -54.99 -1.70
C ASN A 794 0.00 -54.33 -1.42
N GLU A 795 0.06 -53.01 -1.20
CA GLU A 795 1.33 -52.32 -0.92
C GLU A 795 1.90 -52.75 0.44
N LYS A 796 3.22 -52.98 0.50
CA LYS A 796 3.90 -53.38 1.75
C LYS A 796 4.24 -52.19 2.65
N THR A 797 4.40 -50.99 2.08
CA THR A 797 4.86 -49.79 2.79
C THR A 797 3.81 -48.69 2.77
N TYR A 798 3.74 -47.91 3.84
CA TYR A 798 2.89 -46.71 3.90
C TYR A 798 3.58 -45.53 3.21
N GLN A 799 2.80 -44.77 2.45
CA GLN A 799 3.16 -43.44 1.97
C GLN A 799 2.83 -42.41 3.05
N THR A 800 3.43 -41.23 2.96
CA THR A 800 3.25 -40.15 3.93
C THR A 800 2.90 -38.86 3.21
N LEU A 801 1.87 -38.16 3.69
CA LEU A 801 1.45 -36.87 3.19
C LEU A 801 1.32 -35.89 4.35
N ALA A 802 2.02 -34.75 4.27
CA ALA A 802 1.85 -33.66 5.22
C ALA A 802 0.73 -32.72 4.74
N ILE A 803 -0.09 -32.24 5.67
CA ILE A 803 -1.28 -31.42 5.38
C ILE A 803 -1.25 -30.21 6.32
N PRO A 804 -1.12 -28.97 5.81
CA PRO A 804 -0.93 -28.62 4.40
C PRO A 804 0.49 -28.90 3.89
N SER A 805 0.65 -29.09 2.58
CA SER A 805 1.95 -29.14 1.87
C SER A 805 1.75 -28.88 0.38
N GLU A 806 2.81 -28.56 -0.37
CA GLU A 806 2.71 -28.44 -1.84
C GLU A 806 2.21 -29.72 -2.51
N ASP A 807 2.57 -30.89 -1.97
CA ASP A 807 2.11 -32.17 -2.50
C ASP A 807 0.64 -32.41 -2.20
N PHE A 808 0.15 -31.96 -1.03
CA PHE A 808 -1.27 -31.92 -0.73
C PHE A 808 -2.00 -31.01 -1.72
N ASP A 809 -1.51 -29.79 -1.97
CA ASP A 809 -2.11 -28.82 -2.90
C ASP A 809 -2.16 -29.32 -4.35
N LYS A 810 -1.18 -30.13 -4.78
CA LYS A 810 -1.18 -30.79 -6.09
C LYS A 810 -2.19 -31.92 -6.20
N ILE A 811 -2.48 -32.60 -5.09
CA ILE A 811 -3.43 -33.71 -5.05
C ILE A 811 -4.87 -33.21 -5.04
N ILE A 812 -5.15 -32.10 -4.34
CA ILE A 812 -6.51 -31.56 -4.22
C ILE A 812 -6.94 -30.63 -5.36
N LYS A 813 -6.00 -30.19 -6.22
CA LYS A 813 -6.29 -29.46 -7.47
C LYS A 813 -6.59 -30.44 -8.60
#